data_AF-A0A935QT70-F1
#
_entry.id   AF-A0A935QT70-F1
#
_cell.length_a   1.000
_cell.length_b   1.000
_cell.length_c   1.000
_cell.angle_alpha   90.00
_cell.angle_beta   90.00
_cell.angle_gamma   90.00
#
_symmetry.space_group_name_H-M   'P 1'
#
loop_
_entity.id
_entity.type
_entity.pdbx_description
1 polymer ?
#
loop_
_entity_poly.entity_id
_entity_poly.type
_entity_poly.pdbx_seq_one_letter_code
_entity_poly.pdbx_strand_id
1 'polypeptide(L)'
;MRTLWILGLSALVMTGCKGETDGTVEETGVEGGDSAGADSGGGGDSAEPLDEDGDGVTADTDCDDQDAAIFPGADELCDERDNDCDGEIDEEAINPATFYADKDGDGYGADDEPLKACVQPEGYVTPAGDCDDEDARFYPNAEESDCEDPNDYNCDGSVGYDDADTDGFPACNDCNDKDGAINPDGLEVCDGADNDCDGLKDDGDDSLDVSTTTTAYQDADGDGYGDADFSLQRCATPPGYAVVSGDCDEANPAVNPGAAEICDGLDNDCDALADDADDSLDTSTASTFYADDDGDTFGDASDPLLACEAPTGAVADSQDCDDADAEINPDGVEICDGADNNCDGVTDTDAVDLSTWYDDADGDGYGDASAASESCEAPTGGVADATDCDDTNAAVNPGAKELCSDSLDNNCDGLTDDSSASDAKTYYADSDGDGEGDASVVIKACSRPTGAIGNKKDCDDTDADVFSTNTEVCDDKDNDCDGDIDGDAVDATSWFNDDDGDTFGDPGAETIACDQPSGTVTDDLDCDDVDETVNPDADEVCNGVDDDCDGSADTTADRAYDADGDGVYNCADSSVYSYNYDDSAFTGWTTTDLSGSGNAGSWKMSGGYLYESSNAANAVAVGPDMGEMESFTVTAEVYANGTATTGAINGCGLAFGYVDSSNYWLVRWLDPNDFYGGYTNGGRIDLYRCVSGACASLATDDGSRSLLRNKTWTDISVTVVGPDVTVTFDGVEVLDYEASTSPIGLNKPGVWSYDADSGCYFDNFVVTSP
;
A
#
# COMPACT_ATOMS: atom_id res chain seq x y z
N MET A 1 17.89 -0.25 55.44
CA MET A 1 16.99 -0.42 56.60
C MET A 1 17.67 -1.35 57.59
N ARG A 2 17.62 -1.07 58.90
CA ARG A 2 18.22 -1.90 59.97
C ARG A 2 17.22 -2.95 60.45
N THR A 3 17.59 -4.23 60.47
CA THR A 3 16.91 -5.30 61.23
C THR A 3 17.94 -6.42 61.50
N LEU A 4 18.55 -6.51 62.69
CA LEU A 4 18.11 -7.22 63.91
C LEU A 4 18.06 -8.75 63.75
N TRP A 5 19.08 -9.47 64.25
CA TRP A 5 19.08 -10.91 64.46
C TRP A 5 18.91 -11.22 65.96
N ILE A 6 17.96 -12.10 66.27
CA ILE A 6 17.72 -12.70 67.59
C ILE A 6 17.98 -14.20 67.47
N LEU A 7 18.74 -14.72 68.44
CA LEU A 7 19.08 -16.12 68.66
C LEU A 7 17.86 -17.02 68.86
N GLY A 8 17.92 -18.23 68.29
CA GLY A 8 17.02 -19.34 68.56
C GLY A 8 17.78 -20.65 68.71
N LEU A 9 17.93 -21.12 69.95
CA LEU A 9 18.34 -22.48 70.32
C LEU A 9 17.38 -23.52 69.70
N SER A 10 17.92 -24.67 69.30
CA SER A 10 17.19 -25.95 69.31
C SER A 10 18.13 -27.09 69.64
N ALA A 11 17.64 -27.98 70.50
CA ALA A 11 18.31 -29.14 71.07
C ALA A 11 17.98 -30.43 70.30
N LEU A 12 18.55 -31.54 70.81
CA LEU A 12 18.32 -32.97 70.47
C LEU A 12 19.21 -33.49 69.33
N VAL A 13 19.97 -34.60 69.42
CA VAL A 13 19.85 -35.87 70.18
C VAL A 13 21.27 -36.46 70.39
N MET A 14 21.51 -37.07 71.56
CA MET A 14 22.68 -37.93 71.82
C MET A 14 22.57 -39.29 71.12
N THR A 15 23.67 -39.79 70.56
CA THR A 15 23.98 -41.23 70.55
C THR A 15 25.50 -41.38 70.64
N GLY A 16 25.98 -42.09 71.66
CA GLY A 16 27.39 -42.24 71.95
C GLY A 16 28.03 -43.45 71.27
N CYS A 17 29.37 -43.47 71.26
CA CYS A 17 30.19 -44.49 71.92
C CYS A 17 31.66 -44.06 71.86
N LYS A 18 32.35 -44.23 72.98
CA LYS A 18 33.79 -44.01 73.19
C LYS A 18 34.62 -45.16 72.61
N GLY A 19 35.81 -44.80 72.16
CA GLY A 19 37.10 -45.45 72.38
C GLY A 19 38.16 -44.37 72.11
N GLU A 20 39.34 -44.29 72.69
CA GLU A 20 40.00 -44.89 73.85
C GLU A 20 41.27 -44.01 74.04
N THR A 21 42.18 -44.36 74.96
CA THR A 21 43.42 -43.64 75.38
C THR A 21 43.19 -42.57 76.45
N ASP A 22 44.04 -42.39 77.44
CA ASP A 22 45.07 -43.23 78.07
C ASP A 22 45.27 -42.57 79.44
N GLY A 23 45.61 -43.37 80.44
CA GLY A 23 45.65 -42.98 81.83
C GLY A 23 46.86 -42.11 82.18
N THR A 24 46.62 -41.13 83.04
CA THR A 24 47.63 -40.63 83.97
C THR A 24 47.08 -40.63 85.40
N VAL A 25 47.75 -41.45 86.21
CA VAL A 25 48.07 -41.39 87.64
C VAL A 25 47.53 -40.19 88.46
N GLU A 26 46.81 -40.45 89.54
CA GLU A 26 47.29 -40.33 90.94
C GLU A 26 46.16 -40.43 91.98
N GLU A 27 46.29 -41.43 92.86
CA GLU A 27 46.21 -41.37 94.34
C GLU A 27 45.32 -40.30 95.02
N THR A 28 44.27 -40.75 95.72
CA THR A 28 44.15 -40.78 97.20
C THR A 28 42.69 -40.75 97.70
N GLY A 29 42.41 -41.49 98.77
CA GLY A 29 41.32 -41.21 99.74
C GLY A 29 40.09 -42.13 99.62
N VAL A 30 40.05 -43.30 100.25
CA VAL A 30 39.72 -43.59 101.68
C VAL A 30 38.21 -43.55 102.02
N GLU A 31 37.81 -44.68 102.61
CA GLU A 31 36.66 -44.96 103.49
C GLU A 31 35.27 -45.28 102.91
N GLY A 32 34.87 -46.55 103.13
CA GLY A 32 33.89 -46.77 104.21
C GLY A 32 32.61 -47.50 103.82
N GLY A 33 32.65 -48.84 103.98
CA GLY A 33 31.70 -49.58 104.83
C GLY A 33 30.20 -49.51 104.53
N ASP A 34 29.64 -50.67 104.20
CA ASP A 34 28.96 -51.53 105.19
C ASP A 34 27.60 -52.10 104.74
N SER A 35 27.47 -53.39 105.07
CA SER A 35 26.27 -54.16 105.44
C SER A 35 25.10 -54.34 104.45
N ALA A 36 24.34 -55.43 104.47
CA ALA A 36 24.41 -56.81 104.97
C ALA A 36 22.99 -57.40 104.76
N GLY A 37 22.87 -58.73 104.76
CA GLY A 37 21.63 -59.44 105.11
C GLY A 37 20.89 -60.06 103.91
N ALA A 38 21.09 -61.33 103.56
CA ALA A 38 20.73 -62.56 104.27
C ALA A 38 19.22 -62.80 104.38
N ASP A 39 18.74 -63.89 103.75
CA ASP A 39 17.79 -64.80 104.40
C ASP A 39 17.94 -66.24 103.90
N SER A 40 17.92 -67.13 104.88
CA SER A 40 17.92 -68.59 104.96
C SER A 40 16.93 -69.31 104.04
N GLY A 41 17.07 -70.58 103.63
CA GLY A 41 17.84 -71.71 104.13
C GLY A 41 16.92 -72.91 104.37
N GLY A 42 17.16 -74.05 103.70
CA GLY A 42 16.56 -75.35 104.10
C GLY A 42 16.55 -76.49 103.07
N GLY A 43 17.47 -77.47 103.22
CA GLY A 43 17.32 -78.87 102.77
C GLY A 43 18.54 -79.44 102.04
N GLY A 44 19.34 -80.31 102.69
CA GLY A 44 20.66 -80.77 102.22
C GLY A 44 20.75 -82.13 101.52
N ASP A 45 21.96 -82.44 101.04
CA ASP A 45 22.50 -83.77 100.71
C ASP A 45 24.05 -83.72 100.70
N SER A 46 24.70 -84.88 100.81
CA SER A 46 26.10 -85.17 101.19
C SER A 46 27.19 -84.69 100.18
N ALA A 47 28.36 -84.22 100.65
CA ALA A 47 29.51 -83.85 99.80
C ALA A 47 30.78 -84.66 100.13
N GLU A 48 31.43 -85.20 99.09
CA GLU A 48 32.77 -85.82 99.08
C GLU A 48 33.86 -84.77 99.40
N PRO A 49 35.08 -85.13 99.86
CA PRO A 49 36.16 -84.16 100.03
C PRO A 49 36.45 -83.48 98.69
N LEU A 50 36.44 -82.16 98.69
CA LEU A 50 36.74 -81.34 97.53
C LEU A 50 38.25 -81.12 97.47
N ASP A 51 38.75 -81.15 96.25
CA ASP A 51 39.99 -80.53 95.78
C ASP A 51 39.60 -79.08 95.42
N GLU A 52 39.95 -78.12 96.30
CA GLU A 52 39.43 -76.73 96.23
C GLU A 52 40.23 -75.84 95.25
N ASP A 53 41.50 -76.15 94.99
CA ASP A 53 42.36 -75.42 94.04
C ASP A 53 42.56 -76.12 92.68
N GLY A 54 42.19 -77.39 92.56
CA GLY A 54 42.14 -78.16 91.32
C GLY A 54 43.45 -78.80 90.88
N ASP A 55 44.42 -78.99 91.77
CA ASP A 55 45.72 -79.62 91.48
C ASP A 55 45.64 -81.16 91.31
N GLY A 56 44.53 -81.76 91.75
CA GLY A 56 44.24 -83.19 91.69
C GLY A 56 44.58 -83.98 92.95
N VAL A 57 45.05 -83.32 94.00
CA VAL A 57 45.20 -83.80 95.38
C VAL A 57 44.02 -83.26 96.20
N THR A 58 43.64 -83.95 97.27
CA THR A 58 42.53 -83.51 98.14
C THR A 58 43.07 -83.06 99.50
N ALA A 59 42.30 -82.23 100.20
CA ALA A 59 42.60 -81.62 101.50
C ALA A 59 43.14 -82.54 102.61
N ASP A 60 43.03 -83.86 102.47
CA ASP A 60 43.58 -84.83 103.41
C ASP A 60 45.06 -85.17 103.16
N THR A 61 45.61 -84.77 102.01
CA THR A 61 46.99 -85.05 101.58
C THR A 61 47.74 -83.78 101.18
N ASP A 62 47.01 -82.75 100.74
CA ASP A 62 47.55 -81.43 100.42
C ASP A 62 47.84 -80.62 101.71
N CYS A 63 49.04 -80.03 101.81
CA CYS A 63 49.40 -79.18 102.94
C CYS A 63 48.83 -77.74 102.83
N ASP A 64 48.39 -77.31 101.65
CA ASP A 64 47.56 -76.11 101.42
C ASP A 64 46.61 -76.29 100.22
N ASP A 65 45.47 -76.98 100.44
CA ASP A 65 44.40 -77.29 99.45
C ASP A 65 43.68 -76.06 98.81
N GLN A 66 44.19 -74.85 99.05
CA GLN A 66 43.75 -73.62 98.40
C GLN A 66 44.82 -73.05 97.44
N ASP A 67 45.99 -73.66 97.35
CA ASP A 67 47.11 -73.24 96.52
C ASP A 67 47.67 -74.42 95.70
N ALA A 68 47.23 -74.52 94.45
CA ALA A 68 47.60 -75.60 93.54
C ALA A 68 49.11 -75.70 93.20
N ALA A 69 49.95 -74.81 93.74
CA ALA A 69 51.41 -74.88 93.66
C ALA A 69 52.05 -75.59 94.87
N ILE A 70 51.29 -75.84 95.94
CA ILE A 70 51.73 -76.51 97.15
C ILE A 70 51.04 -77.87 97.17
N PHE A 71 51.77 -78.92 96.88
CA PHE A 71 51.22 -80.27 96.88
C PHE A 71 52.33 -81.31 96.96
N PRO A 72 52.04 -82.53 97.43
CA PRO A 72 53.01 -83.62 97.47
C PRO A 72 53.76 -83.87 96.14
N GLY A 73 55.03 -83.50 96.10
CA GLY A 73 55.91 -83.62 94.94
C GLY A 73 55.93 -82.43 93.97
N ALA A 74 55.50 -81.24 94.40
CA ALA A 74 55.80 -79.97 93.73
C ALA A 74 57.32 -79.68 93.71
N ASP A 75 57.77 -78.70 92.92
CA ASP A 75 59.16 -78.22 92.97
C ASP A 75 59.29 -77.17 94.10
N GLU A 76 60.29 -77.34 94.97
CA GLU A 76 60.60 -76.37 96.03
C GLU A 76 61.07 -75.02 95.46
N LEU A 77 60.58 -73.92 96.05
CA LEU A 77 61.01 -72.56 95.79
C LEU A 77 61.66 -71.98 97.05
N CYS A 78 62.61 -71.05 96.92
CA CYS A 78 63.11 -70.25 98.02
C CYS A 78 62.05 -69.20 98.45
N ASP A 79 60.93 -69.65 99.02
CA ASP A 79 59.82 -68.81 99.47
C ASP A 79 59.46 -69.02 100.94
N GLU A 80 60.30 -69.76 101.67
CA GLU A 80 60.13 -70.18 103.07
C GLU A 80 58.90 -71.07 103.30
N ARG A 81 58.41 -71.75 102.27
CA ARG A 81 57.30 -72.70 102.34
C ARG A 81 57.77 -74.08 101.91
N ASP A 82 57.12 -75.08 102.49
CA ASP A 82 57.23 -76.48 102.09
C ASP A 82 56.26 -76.68 100.92
N ASN A 83 56.71 -76.42 99.70
CA ASN A 83 55.88 -76.50 98.49
C ASN A 83 55.54 -77.97 98.16
N ASP A 84 56.46 -78.89 98.42
CA ASP A 84 56.31 -80.31 98.07
C ASP A 84 55.72 -81.17 99.21
N CYS A 85 55.39 -80.54 100.33
CA CYS A 85 54.77 -81.11 101.53
C CYS A 85 55.57 -82.27 102.17
N ASP A 86 56.91 -82.32 102.02
CA ASP A 86 57.75 -83.38 102.59
C ASP A 86 58.21 -83.10 104.05
N GLY A 87 58.07 -81.85 104.51
CA GLY A 87 58.36 -81.39 105.86
C GLY A 87 59.71 -80.67 106.04
N GLU A 88 60.53 -80.60 104.99
CA GLU A 88 61.64 -79.66 104.89
C GLU A 88 61.15 -78.37 104.18
N ILE A 89 61.96 -77.31 104.17
CA ILE A 89 61.57 -76.02 103.57
C ILE A 89 62.74 -75.56 102.69
N ASP A 90 62.43 -75.25 101.43
CA ASP A 90 63.33 -74.71 100.42
C ASP A 90 64.58 -75.59 100.13
N GLU A 91 64.52 -76.90 100.39
CA GLU A 91 65.60 -77.83 100.06
C GLU A 91 65.62 -78.16 98.57
N GLU A 92 66.83 -78.17 97.99
CA GLU A 92 66.98 -78.36 96.53
C GLU A 92 66.13 -77.38 95.69
N ALA A 93 65.73 -76.24 96.27
CA ALA A 93 64.89 -75.25 95.62
C ALA A 93 65.40 -74.90 94.23
N ILE A 94 64.49 -74.77 93.27
CA ILE A 94 64.85 -74.58 91.86
C ILE A 94 65.31 -73.15 91.54
N ASN A 95 65.13 -72.20 92.46
CA ASN A 95 65.47 -70.78 92.32
C ASN A 95 66.42 -70.23 93.41
N PRO A 96 67.55 -70.90 93.74
CA PRO A 96 68.46 -70.40 94.77
C PRO A 96 69.25 -69.19 94.26
N ALA A 97 69.43 -68.19 95.12
CA ALA A 97 70.30 -67.07 94.84
C ALA A 97 71.76 -67.55 94.77
N THR A 98 72.56 -66.90 93.92
CA THR A 98 74.00 -67.16 93.83
C THR A 98 74.75 -66.08 94.61
N PHE A 99 75.66 -66.50 95.48
CA PHE A 99 76.47 -65.64 96.32
C PHE A 99 77.96 -65.86 96.04
N TYR A 100 78.74 -64.79 96.13
CA TYR A 100 80.18 -64.71 95.86
C TYR A 100 80.92 -64.32 97.13
N ALA A 101 82.10 -64.89 97.39
CA ALA A 101 82.85 -64.58 98.59
C ALA A 101 83.37 -63.13 98.52
N ASP A 102 83.17 -62.38 99.60
CA ASP A 102 83.62 -60.99 99.76
C ASP A 102 84.64 -60.97 100.91
N LYS A 103 85.93 -61.00 100.57
CA LYS A 103 87.01 -61.12 101.55
C LYS A 103 87.51 -59.78 102.07
N ASP A 104 87.41 -58.72 101.28
CA ASP A 104 87.91 -57.39 101.66
C ASP A 104 86.83 -56.45 102.23
N GLY A 105 85.56 -56.81 102.06
CA GLY A 105 84.39 -56.17 102.65
C GLY A 105 83.86 -54.97 101.86
N ASP A 106 84.12 -54.88 100.56
CA ASP A 106 83.65 -53.77 99.72
C ASP A 106 82.22 -53.92 99.20
N GLY A 107 81.65 -55.12 99.33
CA GLY A 107 80.27 -55.44 98.93
C GLY A 107 80.14 -56.10 97.56
N TYR A 108 81.23 -56.31 96.84
CA TYR A 108 81.35 -57.16 95.66
C TYR A 108 82.15 -58.42 96.01
N GLY A 109 81.86 -59.52 95.33
CA GLY A 109 82.54 -60.78 95.59
C GLY A 109 83.24 -61.32 94.36
N ALA A 110 84.26 -62.14 94.59
CA ALA A 110 85.02 -62.80 93.54
C ALA A 110 84.18 -63.85 92.79
N ASP A 111 84.30 -63.87 91.46
CA ASP A 111 83.57 -64.80 90.58
C ASP A 111 84.05 -66.26 90.67
N ASP A 112 85.07 -66.56 91.48
CA ASP A 112 85.91 -67.75 91.28
C ASP A 112 85.38 -69.06 91.88
N GLU A 113 84.35 -69.06 92.74
CA GLU A 113 83.56 -70.25 93.12
C GLU A 113 82.18 -69.83 93.72
N PRO A 114 81.11 -69.69 92.91
CA PRO A 114 79.81 -69.24 93.40
C PRO A 114 79.08 -70.26 94.28
N LEU A 115 78.44 -69.78 95.35
CA LEU A 115 77.63 -70.58 96.28
C LEU A 115 76.14 -70.32 96.06
N LYS A 116 75.36 -71.37 95.76
CA LYS A 116 73.89 -71.29 95.65
C LYS A 116 73.23 -71.58 96.99
N ALA A 117 72.37 -70.67 97.45
CA ALA A 117 71.59 -70.82 98.68
C ALA A 117 70.30 -69.97 98.61
N CYS A 118 69.29 -70.30 99.41
CA CYS A 118 68.10 -69.45 99.57
C CYS A 118 68.36 -68.25 100.50
N VAL A 119 69.35 -68.36 101.40
CA VAL A 119 69.74 -67.30 102.34
C VAL A 119 71.23 -66.99 102.17
N GLN A 120 71.58 -65.69 102.22
CA GLN A 120 72.95 -65.20 102.11
C GLN A 120 73.86 -65.78 103.20
N PRO A 121 74.90 -66.55 102.83
CA PRO A 121 75.90 -67.04 103.78
C PRO A 121 76.77 -65.90 104.33
N GLU A 122 77.28 -66.05 105.55
CA GLU A 122 78.20 -65.07 106.16
C GLU A 122 79.50 -64.97 105.34
N GLY A 123 79.91 -63.74 104.99
CA GLY A 123 81.11 -63.48 104.18
C GLY A 123 80.91 -63.67 102.67
N TYR A 124 79.66 -63.71 102.20
CA TYR A 124 79.34 -63.71 100.78
C TYR A 124 78.36 -62.58 100.46
N VAL A 125 78.35 -62.10 99.21
CA VAL A 125 77.47 -61.06 98.68
C VAL A 125 76.88 -61.50 97.33
N THR A 126 75.84 -60.83 96.85
CA THR A 126 75.24 -61.13 95.54
C THR A 126 75.87 -60.39 94.36
N PRO A 127 76.41 -59.16 94.51
CA PRO A 127 77.17 -58.52 93.44
C PRO A 127 78.47 -59.28 93.19
N ALA A 128 78.67 -59.70 91.95
CA ALA A 128 79.89 -60.36 91.49
C ALA A 128 80.83 -59.34 90.82
N GLY A 129 82.00 -59.78 90.35
CA GLY A 129 82.86 -58.98 89.49
C GLY A 129 83.98 -58.20 90.19
N ASP A 130 84.24 -58.47 91.47
CA ASP A 130 85.45 -57.98 92.14
C ASP A 130 86.70 -58.59 91.46
N CYS A 131 87.57 -57.72 90.94
CA CYS A 131 88.78 -58.12 90.22
C CYS A 131 90.02 -58.26 91.11
N ASP A 132 89.97 -57.78 92.36
CA ASP A 132 91.00 -58.01 93.39
C ASP A 132 90.36 -58.08 94.79
N ASP A 133 89.80 -59.25 95.12
CA ASP A 133 89.14 -59.60 96.41
C ASP A 133 90.09 -59.58 97.63
N GLU A 134 91.26 -58.94 97.52
CA GLU A 134 92.11 -58.57 98.65
C GLU A 134 92.20 -57.03 98.87
N ASP A 135 91.63 -56.19 98.00
CA ASP A 135 91.73 -54.73 98.01
C ASP A 135 90.41 -54.03 97.60
N ALA A 136 89.72 -53.49 98.61
CA ALA A 136 88.41 -52.83 98.53
C ALA A 136 88.31 -51.57 97.63
N ARG A 137 89.33 -51.30 96.83
CA ARG A 137 89.35 -50.27 95.78
C ARG A 137 89.00 -50.85 94.41
N PHE A 138 89.04 -52.18 94.25
CA PHE A 138 88.87 -52.87 92.97
C PHE A 138 87.50 -53.52 92.89
N TYR A 139 86.52 -52.78 92.40
CA TYR A 139 85.16 -53.28 92.26
C TYR A 139 84.47 -52.70 91.04
N PRO A 140 83.47 -53.40 90.48
CA PRO A 140 82.68 -52.89 89.37
C PRO A 140 82.18 -51.46 89.60
N ASN A 141 82.53 -50.54 88.69
CA ASN A 141 82.20 -49.11 88.74
C ASN A 141 82.91 -48.29 89.82
N ALA A 142 84.08 -48.71 90.32
CA ALA A 142 84.92 -47.82 91.11
C ALA A 142 85.31 -46.54 90.33
N GLU A 143 85.54 -45.44 91.03
CA GLU A 143 85.89 -44.15 90.41
C GLU A 143 87.37 -44.07 90.02
N GLU A 144 87.68 -43.76 88.76
CA GLU A 144 89.03 -43.65 88.19
C GLU A 144 89.47 -42.20 87.95
N SER A 145 89.14 -41.31 88.90
CA SER A 145 89.33 -39.86 88.76
C SER A 145 90.80 -39.37 88.70
N ASP A 146 91.80 -40.24 88.90
CA ASP A 146 93.21 -39.89 88.82
C ASP A 146 93.78 -40.25 87.45
N CYS A 147 93.84 -39.26 86.57
CA CYS A 147 94.37 -39.36 85.20
C CYS A 147 95.84 -39.78 85.09
N GLU A 148 96.58 -39.88 86.20
CA GLU A 148 97.97 -40.34 86.24
C GLU A 148 98.10 -41.77 86.79
N ASP A 149 97.00 -42.39 87.26
CA ASP A 149 97.00 -43.72 87.88
C ASP A 149 96.73 -44.83 86.84
N PRO A 150 97.65 -45.81 86.67
CA PRO A 150 97.51 -46.86 85.67
C PRO A 150 96.62 -48.06 86.09
N ASN A 151 95.98 -48.00 87.24
CA ASN A 151 95.19 -49.12 87.75
C ASN A 151 93.74 -49.04 87.26
N ASP A 152 93.23 -50.18 86.79
CA ASP A 152 91.82 -50.43 86.47
C ASP A 152 91.09 -50.75 87.78
N TYR A 153 90.55 -49.73 88.43
CA TYR A 153 89.84 -49.89 89.70
C TYR A 153 88.42 -50.41 89.48
N ASN A 154 87.83 -50.11 88.33
CA ASN A 154 86.42 -50.36 88.07
C ASN A 154 86.15 -51.72 87.42
N CYS A 155 87.21 -52.49 87.17
CA CYS A 155 87.24 -53.83 86.61
C CYS A 155 86.62 -53.92 85.20
N ASP A 156 86.60 -52.83 84.42
CA ASP A 156 86.00 -52.77 83.09
C ASP A 156 87.01 -53.00 81.93
N GLY A 157 88.30 -53.08 82.25
CA GLY A 157 89.38 -53.30 81.30
C GLY A 157 89.91 -52.04 80.61
N SER A 158 89.39 -50.86 80.97
CA SER A 158 89.91 -49.53 80.64
C SER A 158 90.43 -48.84 81.90
N VAL A 159 91.11 -47.72 81.72
CA VAL A 159 91.85 -47.02 82.77
C VAL A 159 91.76 -45.53 82.50
N GLY A 160 91.45 -44.74 83.51
CA GLY A 160 91.30 -43.27 83.39
C GLY A 160 92.51 -42.50 82.81
N TYR A 161 93.69 -43.13 82.68
CA TYR A 161 94.89 -42.53 82.08
C TYR A 161 95.02 -42.74 80.57
N ASP A 162 94.33 -43.75 80.00
CA ASP A 162 94.44 -44.04 78.56
C ASP A 162 93.79 -42.90 77.76
N ASP A 163 94.35 -42.62 76.58
CA ASP A 163 93.86 -41.67 75.57
C ASP A 163 93.63 -42.52 74.31
N ALA A 164 92.42 -43.10 74.20
CA ALA A 164 92.18 -44.18 73.24
C ALA A 164 92.03 -43.71 71.80
N ASP A 165 91.60 -42.46 71.56
CA ASP A 165 91.48 -41.86 70.23
C ASP A 165 92.67 -40.96 69.82
N THR A 166 93.57 -40.66 70.76
CA THR A 166 94.83 -39.93 70.58
C THR A 166 94.67 -38.43 70.27
N ASP A 167 93.59 -37.81 70.71
CA ASP A 167 93.36 -36.36 70.56
C ASP A 167 94.12 -35.49 71.58
N GLY A 168 94.67 -36.13 72.63
CA GLY A 168 95.46 -35.49 73.67
C GLY A 168 94.72 -35.30 75.00
N PHE A 169 93.47 -35.75 75.12
CA PHE A 169 92.71 -35.82 76.37
C PHE A 169 92.60 -37.28 76.83
N PRO A 170 92.99 -37.59 78.09
CA PRO A 170 92.81 -38.93 78.64
C PRO A 170 91.36 -39.15 79.09
N ALA A 171 90.92 -40.40 79.14
CA ALA A 171 89.54 -40.82 79.43
C ALA A 171 88.89 -40.18 80.67
N CYS A 172 89.66 -39.82 81.69
CA CYS A 172 89.16 -39.12 82.87
C CYS A 172 88.69 -37.66 82.62
N ASN A 173 89.14 -37.01 81.55
CA ASN A 173 88.80 -35.63 81.16
C ASN A 173 88.17 -35.56 79.76
N ASP A 174 87.90 -36.73 79.18
CA ASP A 174 87.27 -36.88 77.89
C ASP A 174 85.91 -37.54 78.08
N CYS A 175 84.84 -36.86 77.65
CA CYS A 175 83.49 -37.37 77.81
C CYS A 175 83.17 -38.53 76.84
N ASN A 176 83.99 -38.77 75.82
CA ASN A 176 84.01 -39.99 75.00
C ASN A 176 85.41 -40.26 74.40
N ASP A 177 86.29 -40.87 75.20
CA ASP A 177 87.71 -41.19 74.88
C ASP A 177 87.97 -42.05 73.62
N LYS A 178 86.90 -42.48 72.94
CA LYS A 178 86.96 -43.23 71.69
C LYS A 178 86.67 -42.37 70.46
N ASP A 179 86.33 -41.10 70.64
CA ASP A 179 85.94 -40.17 69.59
C ASP A 179 86.61 -38.79 69.76
N GLY A 180 87.74 -38.59 69.08
CA GLY A 180 88.56 -37.37 69.24
C GLY A 180 87.94 -36.08 68.67
N ALA A 181 86.64 -36.10 68.37
CA ALA A 181 85.83 -34.91 68.13
C ALA A 181 85.04 -34.46 69.37
N ILE A 182 84.98 -35.29 70.41
CA ILE A 182 84.29 -35.05 71.68
C ILE A 182 85.35 -34.91 72.76
N ASN A 183 85.73 -33.68 73.08
CA ASN A 183 86.78 -33.40 74.06
C ASN A 183 86.70 -31.95 74.53
N PRO A 184 87.38 -31.54 75.62
CA PRO A 184 87.32 -30.17 76.14
C PRO A 184 87.70 -29.02 75.20
N ASP A 185 88.39 -29.30 74.07
CA ASP A 185 88.72 -28.31 73.04
C ASP A 185 87.76 -28.38 71.81
N GLY A 186 86.76 -29.26 71.88
CA GLY A 186 85.70 -29.45 70.90
C GLY A 186 84.82 -28.20 70.72
N LEU A 187 84.07 -28.19 69.62
CA LEU A 187 83.02 -27.22 69.39
C LEU A 187 81.70 -27.99 69.44
N GLU A 188 80.73 -27.51 70.21
CA GLU A 188 79.44 -28.17 70.31
C GLU A 188 78.74 -28.20 68.95
N VAL A 189 78.18 -29.34 68.57
CA VAL A 189 77.42 -29.51 67.32
C VAL A 189 76.05 -30.10 67.60
N CYS A 190 75.10 -29.93 66.66
CA CYS A 190 73.75 -30.45 66.81
C CYS A 190 73.65 -31.99 66.66
N ASP A 191 74.18 -32.76 67.60
CA ASP A 191 74.15 -34.23 67.60
C ASP A 191 73.64 -34.87 68.91
N GLY A 192 73.33 -34.06 69.94
CA GLY A 192 72.87 -34.52 71.25
C GLY A 192 73.97 -35.06 72.17
N ALA A 193 75.23 -35.06 71.73
CA ALA A 193 76.39 -35.25 72.59
C ALA A 193 76.69 -33.96 73.38
N ASP A 194 77.72 -34.02 74.21
CA ASP A 194 78.35 -32.83 74.80
C ASP A 194 79.76 -32.90 74.20
N ASN A 195 80.00 -32.22 73.08
CA ASN A 195 81.21 -32.35 72.29
C ASN A 195 82.39 -31.58 72.89
N ASP A 196 82.13 -30.62 73.80
CA ASP A 196 83.17 -29.84 74.50
C ASP A 196 83.32 -30.18 75.99
N CYS A 197 82.59 -31.20 76.46
CA CYS A 197 82.62 -31.76 77.81
C CYS A 197 82.38 -30.73 78.93
N ASP A 198 81.64 -29.64 78.68
CA ASP A 198 81.37 -28.60 79.67
C ASP A 198 80.06 -28.82 80.47
N GLY A 199 79.26 -29.82 80.06
CA GLY A 199 77.99 -30.22 80.64
C GLY A 199 76.76 -29.55 80.02
N LEU A 200 76.93 -28.68 79.03
CA LEU A 200 75.89 -28.14 78.17
C LEU A 200 75.85 -28.94 76.86
N LYS A 201 74.72 -28.83 76.14
CA LYS A 201 74.48 -29.58 74.91
C LYS A 201 73.63 -28.77 73.95
N ASP A 202 73.92 -28.88 72.65
CA ASP A 202 73.16 -28.32 71.55
C ASP A 202 72.73 -26.85 71.80
N ASP A 203 71.43 -26.55 71.75
CA ASP A 203 70.83 -25.22 71.96
C ASP A 203 71.02 -24.65 73.39
N GLY A 204 71.47 -25.49 74.33
CA GLY A 204 71.79 -25.09 75.70
C GLY A 204 73.22 -24.59 75.87
N ASP A 205 74.07 -24.74 74.85
CA ASP A 205 75.50 -24.42 74.88
C ASP A 205 75.80 -23.09 74.14
N ASP A 206 76.65 -22.26 74.76
CA ASP A 206 77.12 -21.00 74.18
C ASP A 206 78.25 -21.21 73.15
N SER A 207 78.89 -22.38 73.14
CA SER A 207 79.95 -22.78 72.20
C SER A 207 79.42 -23.34 70.88
N LEU A 208 78.11 -23.57 70.76
CA LEU A 208 77.45 -24.19 69.60
C LEU A 208 77.92 -23.68 68.22
N ASP A 209 78.32 -24.62 67.36
CA ASP A 209 78.58 -24.41 65.95
C ASP A 209 77.27 -24.14 65.19
N VAL A 210 76.98 -22.86 65.01
CA VAL A 210 75.85 -22.36 64.20
C VAL A 210 75.87 -22.81 62.73
N SER A 211 76.92 -23.47 62.24
CA SER A 211 76.91 -24.09 60.91
C SER A 211 76.20 -25.46 60.88
N THR A 212 75.97 -26.06 62.05
CA THR A 212 75.25 -27.33 62.21
C THR A 212 73.78 -27.14 62.58
N THR A 213 73.35 -25.91 62.86
CA THR A 213 71.96 -25.57 63.16
C THR A 213 71.08 -25.51 61.91
N THR A 214 69.78 -25.72 62.10
CA THR A 214 68.76 -25.45 61.08
C THR A 214 68.16 -24.05 61.30
N THR A 215 67.77 -23.40 60.20
CA THR A 215 67.03 -22.14 60.27
C THR A 215 65.56 -22.44 60.55
N ALA A 216 65.03 -21.94 61.66
CA ALA A 216 63.63 -22.02 62.03
C ALA A 216 62.99 -20.64 61.84
N TYR A 217 61.89 -20.56 61.11
CA TYR A 217 61.10 -19.36 60.80
C TYR A 217 59.88 -19.30 61.70
N GLN A 218 59.50 -18.12 62.18
CA GLN A 218 58.34 -17.98 63.04
C GLN A 218 57.07 -18.39 62.27
N ASP A 219 56.32 -19.34 62.82
CA ASP A 219 55.09 -19.89 62.26
C ASP A 219 53.94 -19.54 63.21
N ALA A 220 53.21 -18.49 62.86
CA ALA A 220 52.25 -17.85 63.77
C ALA A 220 50.84 -18.47 63.69
N ASP A 221 50.49 -19.13 62.59
CA ASP A 221 49.19 -19.77 62.39
C ASP A 221 49.25 -21.31 62.39
N GLY A 222 50.44 -21.89 62.34
CA GLY A 222 50.72 -23.31 62.55
C GLY A 222 50.58 -24.17 61.29
N ASP A 223 50.76 -23.62 60.10
CA ASP A 223 50.62 -24.37 58.84
C ASP A 223 51.92 -25.07 58.37
N GLY A 224 53.04 -24.80 59.03
CA GLY A 224 54.33 -25.39 58.72
C GLY A 224 55.19 -24.59 57.74
N TYR A 225 54.75 -23.41 57.33
CA TYR A 225 55.55 -22.36 56.70
C TYR A 225 55.72 -21.20 57.69
N GLY A 226 56.80 -20.45 57.54
CA GLY A 226 57.05 -19.32 58.44
C GLY A 226 57.61 -18.11 57.73
N ASP A 227 57.58 -16.99 58.45
CA ASP A 227 58.03 -15.69 57.95
C ASP A 227 59.55 -15.67 57.77
N ALA A 228 59.99 -15.41 56.54
CA ALA A 228 61.40 -15.34 56.16
C ALA A 228 62.17 -14.21 56.89
N ASP A 229 61.49 -13.14 57.31
CA ASP A 229 62.06 -12.01 58.02
C ASP A 229 62.28 -12.30 59.53
N PHE A 230 61.64 -13.33 60.07
CA PHE A 230 61.73 -13.71 61.48
C PHE A 230 62.25 -15.14 61.66
N SER A 231 63.58 -15.28 61.60
CA SER A 231 64.27 -16.57 61.73
C SER A 231 65.24 -16.66 62.91
N LEU A 232 65.45 -17.89 63.40
CA LEU A 232 66.43 -18.28 64.41
C LEU A 232 67.26 -19.47 63.93
N GLN A 233 68.53 -19.54 64.34
CA GLN A 233 69.37 -20.72 64.18
C GLN A 233 69.28 -21.59 65.43
N ARG A 234 68.84 -22.85 65.28
CA ARG A 234 68.66 -23.81 66.38
C ARG A 234 68.96 -25.24 65.93
N CYS A 235 69.30 -26.11 66.87
CA CYS A 235 69.41 -27.55 66.64
C CYS A 235 68.03 -28.20 66.55
N ALA A 236 67.12 -27.85 67.47
CA ALA A 236 65.74 -28.30 67.45
C ALA A 236 64.78 -27.16 67.10
N THR A 237 63.85 -27.40 66.18
CA THR A 237 62.80 -26.43 65.85
C THR A 237 61.93 -26.13 67.08
N PRO A 238 61.90 -24.89 67.59
CA PRO A 238 61.07 -24.55 68.74
C PRO A 238 59.57 -24.62 68.40
N PRO A 239 58.68 -24.84 69.39
CA PRO A 239 57.25 -24.70 69.18
C PRO A 239 56.88 -23.31 68.63
N GLY A 240 56.04 -23.26 67.59
CA GLY A 240 55.67 -22.02 66.89
C GLY A 240 56.68 -21.54 65.85
N TYR A 241 57.54 -22.45 65.36
CA TYR A 241 58.43 -22.21 64.24
C TYR A 241 58.35 -23.35 63.21
N ALA A 242 58.55 -23.01 61.94
CA ALA A 242 58.64 -23.90 60.80
C ALA A 242 60.07 -23.96 60.23
N VAL A 243 60.43 -25.04 59.54
CA VAL A 243 61.73 -25.16 58.84
C VAL A 243 61.67 -24.71 57.39
N VAL A 244 60.45 -24.44 56.90
CA VAL A 244 60.19 -23.95 55.55
C VAL A 244 59.77 -22.48 55.66
N SER A 245 60.39 -21.62 54.86
CA SER A 245 60.04 -20.19 54.77
C SER A 245 59.10 -19.92 53.61
N GLY A 246 58.44 -18.78 53.63
CA GLY A 246 57.72 -18.23 52.47
C GLY A 246 56.23 -18.04 52.69
N ASP A 247 55.76 -18.18 53.92
CA ASP A 247 54.42 -17.75 54.32
C ASP A 247 54.25 -16.24 54.07
N CYS A 248 53.17 -15.87 53.40
CA CYS A 248 52.82 -14.50 53.03
C CYS A 248 51.62 -13.93 53.79
N ASP A 249 50.95 -14.74 54.63
CA ASP A 249 49.91 -14.29 55.56
C ASP A 249 50.00 -15.08 56.88
N GLU A 250 50.76 -14.54 57.83
CA GLU A 250 51.12 -15.23 59.08
C GLU A 250 49.94 -15.42 60.05
N ALA A 251 48.73 -15.07 59.63
CA ALA A 251 47.49 -15.25 60.38
C ALA A 251 46.54 -16.26 59.73
N ASN A 252 46.84 -16.78 58.55
CA ASN A 252 45.93 -17.59 57.74
C ASN A 252 46.60 -18.89 57.25
N PRO A 253 46.32 -20.04 57.90
CA PRO A 253 47.01 -21.30 57.60
C PRO A 253 46.59 -21.94 56.26
N ALA A 254 45.75 -21.25 55.48
CA ALA A 254 45.37 -21.62 54.12
C ALA A 254 46.15 -20.82 53.06
N VAL A 255 47.02 -19.90 53.46
CA VAL A 255 47.83 -19.04 52.58
C VAL A 255 49.30 -19.36 52.83
N ASN A 256 49.87 -20.21 51.98
CA ASN A 256 51.26 -20.62 52.06
C ASN A 256 51.73 -21.22 50.73
N PRO A 257 53.06 -21.33 50.50
CA PRO A 257 53.63 -21.90 49.27
C PRO A 257 53.21 -23.32 48.87
N GLY A 258 52.50 -24.05 49.73
CA GLY A 258 51.96 -25.38 49.44
C GLY A 258 50.45 -25.42 49.23
N ALA A 259 49.76 -24.29 49.37
CA ALA A 259 48.33 -24.20 49.12
C ALA A 259 48.03 -24.25 47.62
N ALA A 260 46.78 -24.54 47.28
CA ALA A 260 46.29 -24.39 45.92
C ALA A 260 45.60 -23.03 45.82
N GLU A 261 45.86 -22.31 44.75
CA GLU A 261 45.17 -21.06 44.46
C GLU A 261 43.68 -21.31 44.19
N ILE A 262 42.80 -20.53 44.81
CA ILE A 262 41.35 -20.66 44.69
C ILE A 262 40.70 -19.30 44.49
N CYS A 263 39.47 -19.27 43.99
CA CYS A 263 38.73 -18.02 43.78
C CYS A 263 38.24 -17.37 45.10
N ASP A 264 39.13 -16.74 45.87
CA ASP A 264 38.81 -16.03 47.11
C ASP A 264 39.41 -14.61 47.20
N GLY A 265 40.15 -14.17 46.19
CA GLY A 265 40.77 -12.84 46.13
C GLY A 265 42.08 -12.70 46.92
N LEU A 266 42.62 -13.81 47.43
CA LEU A 266 43.93 -13.87 48.08
C LEU A 266 44.94 -14.53 47.13
N ASP A 267 46.22 -14.40 47.45
CA ASP A 267 47.30 -15.18 46.83
C ASP A 267 47.57 -16.33 47.78
N ASN A 268 46.91 -17.47 47.58
CA ASN A 268 46.95 -18.60 48.50
C ASN A 268 48.30 -19.31 48.45
N ASP A 269 48.95 -19.39 47.30
CA ASP A 269 50.22 -20.11 47.14
C ASP A 269 51.49 -19.23 47.21
N CYS A 270 51.30 -17.96 47.55
CA CYS A 270 52.36 -16.97 47.79
C CYS A 270 53.33 -16.78 46.61
N ASP A 271 52.87 -16.95 45.37
CA ASP A 271 53.67 -16.76 44.15
C ASP A 271 53.59 -15.33 43.57
N ALA A 272 52.80 -14.46 44.21
CA ALA A 272 52.47 -13.09 43.85
C ALA A 272 51.44 -12.92 42.71
N LEU A 273 50.76 -14.00 42.33
CA LEU A 273 49.58 -14.01 41.48
C LEU A 273 48.36 -14.42 42.33
N ALA A 274 47.17 -14.02 41.90
CA ALA A 274 45.93 -14.30 42.62
C ALA A 274 44.81 -14.51 41.62
N ASP A 275 43.88 -15.41 41.93
CA ASP A 275 42.69 -15.75 41.15
C ASP A 275 43.02 -15.92 39.65
N ASP A 276 42.29 -15.21 38.77
CA ASP A 276 42.42 -15.26 37.30
C ASP A 276 43.78 -14.79 36.76
N ALA A 277 44.61 -14.17 37.60
CA ALA A 277 45.98 -13.80 37.23
C ALA A 277 46.98 -14.94 37.44
N ASP A 278 46.61 -15.99 38.16
CA ASP A 278 47.44 -17.16 38.43
C ASP A 278 47.10 -18.35 37.51
N ASP A 279 48.13 -18.89 36.86
CA ASP A 279 48.04 -20.08 36.01
C ASP A 279 47.85 -21.38 36.83
N SER A 280 48.13 -21.34 38.14
CA SER A 280 48.01 -22.47 39.07
C SER A 280 46.59 -22.66 39.65
N LEU A 281 45.70 -21.68 39.42
CA LEU A 281 44.32 -21.62 39.91
C LEU A 281 43.58 -22.97 39.81
N ASP A 282 43.06 -23.43 40.95
CA ASP A 282 42.09 -24.52 41.01
C ASP A 282 40.74 -24.06 40.48
N THR A 283 40.58 -24.24 39.16
CA THR A 283 39.36 -23.96 38.41
C THR A 283 38.11 -24.70 38.91
N SER A 284 38.22 -25.66 39.83
CA SER A 284 37.04 -26.27 40.48
C SER A 284 36.30 -25.31 41.41
N THR A 285 36.96 -24.22 41.83
CA THR A 285 36.38 -23.12 42.60
C THR A 285 35.90 -21.95 41.73
N ALA A 286 36.22 -21.96 40.44
CA ALA A 286 35.82 -20.94 39.49
C ALA A 286 34.32 -21.00 39.16
N SER A 287 33.76 -19.84 38.84
CA SER A 287 32.40 -19.71 38.32
C SER A 287 32.40 -19.89 36.80
N THR A 288 31.27 -20.33 36.26
CA THR A 288 31.08 -20.40 34.80
C THR A 288 30.44 -19.12 34.30
N PHE A 289 31.05 -18.53 33.28
CA PHE A 289 30.58 -17.39 32.51
C PHE A 289 30.43 -17.80 31.04
N TYR A 290 29.72 -17.00 30.26
CA TYR A 290 29.38 -17.22 28.86
C TYR A 290 29.69 -15.93 28.11
N ALA A 291 30.24 -16.02 26.90
CA ALA A 291 30.47 -14.83 26.08
C ALA A 291 29.16 -14.06 25.89
N ASP A 292 29.24 -12.73 25.86
CA ASP A 292 28.15 -11.78 25.63
C ASP A 292 28.65 -10.83 24.53
N ASP A 293 28.58 -11.31 23.28
CA ASP A 293 29.19 -10.65 22.12
C ASP A 293 28.42 -9.40 21.67
N ASP A 294 27.12 -9.30 21.97
CA ASP A 294 26.26 -8.18 21.62
C ASP A 294 25.98 -7.18 22.77
N GLY A 295 26.26 -7.56 24.01
CA GLY A 295 26.20 -6.71 25.20
C GLY A 295 24.83 -6.59 25.85
N ASP A 296 23.95 -7.58 25.70
CA ASP A 296 22.59 -7.58 26.23
C ASP A 296 22.43 -8.18 27.64
N THR A 297 23.52 -8.70 28.21
CA THR A 297 23.65 -9.32 29.54
C THR A 297 23.26 -10.80 29.66
N PHE A 298 22.88 -11.43 28.56
CA PHE A 298 22.81 -12.88 28.40
C PHE A 298 24.02 -13.36 27.58
N GLY A 299 24.32 -14.65 27.63
CA GLY A 299 25.47 -15.18 26.90
C GLY A 299 25.25 -16.58 26.35
N ASP A 300 26.08 -16.97 25.38
CA ASP A 300 25.96 -18.25 24.68
C ASP A 300 26.36 -19.46 25.55
N ALA A 301 25.39 -20.32 25.86
CA ALA A 301 25.62 -21.59 26.56
C ALA A 301 26.63 -22.54 25.87
N SER A 302 26.93 -22.34 24.59
CA SER A 302 27.77 -23.21 23.77
C SER A 302 29.27 -23.02 24.03
N ASP A 303 29.69 -21.90 24.62
CA ASP A 303 31.11 -21.62 24.91
C ASP A 303 31.33 -21.14 26.37
N PRO A 304 31.27 -22.05 27.36
CA PRO A 304 31.47 -21.69 28.75
C PRO A 304 32.94 -21.36 29.06
N LEU A 305 33.17 -20.24 29.75
CA LEU A 305 34.44 -19.81 30.31
C LEU A 305 34.44 -20.01 31.84
N LEU A 306 35.50 -20.59 32.38
CA LEU A 306 35.71 -20.65 33.84
C LEU A 306 36.60 -19.49 34.26
N ALA A 307 36.15 -18.70 35.24
CA ALA A 307 36.90 -17.60 35.83
C ALA A 307 36.42 -17.31 37.27
N CYS A 308 37.22 -16.61 38.05
CA CYS A 308 36.83 -16.14 39.39
C CYS A 308 35.93 -14.90 39.30
N GLU A 309 36.32 -13.94 38.46
CA GLU A 309 35.49 -12.80 38.09
C GLU A 309 35.03 -12.87 36.63
N ALA A 310 33.88 -12.25 36.34
CA ALA A 310 33.34 -12.23 34.98
C ALA A 310 34.35 -11.60 34.01
N PRO A 311 34.83 -12.34 32.99
CA PRO A 311 35.70 -11.75 31.97
C PRO A 311 35.00 -10.60 31.25
N THR A 312 35.78 -9.66 30.70
CA THR A 312 35.20 -8.58 29.90
C THR A 312 34.52 -9.15 28.66
N GLY A 313 33.22 -8.86 28.49
CA GLY A 313 32.40 -9.42 27.41
C GLY A 313 31.88 -10.83 27.72
N ALA A 314 31.75 -11.18 28.99
CA ALA A 314 31.12 -12.41 29.42
C ALA A 314 30.21 -12.18 30.64
N VAL A 315 29.16 -12.99 30.76
CA VAL A 315 28.12 -12.90 31.81
C VAL A 315 27.81 -14.28 32.37
N ALA A 316 27.17 -14.32 33.55
CA ALA A 316 26.88 -15.59 34.23
C ALA A 316 25.59 -16.26 33.72
N ASP A 317 24.72 -15.50 33.05
CA ASP A 317 23.49 -16.00 32.47
C ASP A 317 23.79 -16.61 31.10
N SER A 318 23.24 -17.79 30.81
CA SER A 318 23.54 -18.59 29.60
C SER A 318 22.34 -18.76 28.69
N GLN A 319 21.33 -17.93 28.89
CA GLN A 319 20.02 -18.12 28.28
C GLN A 319 19.88 -17.39 26.95
N ASP A 320 20.98 -16.89 26.37
CA ASP A 320 21.00 -16.31 25.04
C ASP A 320 20.93 -17.41 23.96
N CYS A 321 20.04 -17.24 23.00
CA CYS A 321 19.88 -18.13 21.86
C CYS A 321 20.43 -17.58 20.54
N ASP A 322 20.84 -16.31 20.48
CA ASP A 322 21.61 -15.68 19.39
C ASP A 322 22.52 -14.55 19.91
N ASP A 323 23.69 -14.93 20.44
CA ASP A 323 24.75 -14.07 21.04
C ASP A 323 25.28 -12.93 20.15
N ALA A 324 24.81 -12.84 18.90
CA ALA A 324 25.17 -11.81 17.95
C ALA A 324 24.09 -10.72 17.81
N ASP A 325 22.93 -10.87 18.45
CA ASP A 325 21.76 -10.00 18.33
C ASP A 325 21.09 -9.70 19.68
N ALA A 326 21.38 -8.53 20.24
CA ALA A 326 20.90 -8.05 21.54
C ALA A 326 19.36 -7.90 21.67
N GLU A 327 18.63 -8.17 20.60
CA GLU A 327 17.16 -8.18 20.55
C GLU A 327 16.59 -9.61 20.70
N ILE A 328 17.43 -10.65 20.70
CA ILE A 328 17.11 -12.08 20.79
C ILE A 328 17.69 -12.65 22.09
N ASN A 329 16.91 -12.60 23.17
CA ASN A 329 17.32 -13.05 24.50
C ASN A 329 16.09 -13.30 25.38
N PRO A 330 16.20 -13.86 26.60
CA PRO A 330 15.05 -14.16 27.46
C PRO A 330 14.13 -12.98 27.81
N ASP A 331 14.64 -11.74 27.74
CA ASP A 331 13.87 -10.51 27.95
C ASP A 331 13.36 -9.90 26.62
N GLY A 332 13.73 -10.51 25.49
CA GLY A 332 13.29 -10.18 24.15
C GLY A 332 11.78 -10.26 23.99
N VAL A 333 11.24 -9.45 23.08
CA VAL A 333 9.81 -9.44 22.76
C VAL A 333 9.62 -10.27 21.51
N GLU A 334 8.84 -11.34 21.64
CA GLU A 334 8.51 -12.20 20.52
C GLU A 334 7.72 -11.44 19.45
N ILE A 335 8.20 -11.49 18.22
CA ILE A 335 7.58 -10.89 17.03
C ILE A 335 7.54 -11.90 15.88
N CYS A 336 6.65 -11.68 14.92
CA CYS A 336 6.49 -12.53 13.73
C CYS A 336 7.65 -12.37 12.71
N ASP A 337 8.86 -12.80 13.06
CA ASP A 337 10.05 -12.73 12.20
C ASP A 337 10.70 -14.10 11.91
N GLY A 338 10.21 -15.17 12.54
CA GLY A 338 10.72 -16.53 12.40
C GLY A 338 11.93 -16.86 13.28
N ALA A 339 12.35 -15.95 14.16
CA ALA A 339 13.28 -16.20 15.26
C ALA A 339 12.50 -16.48 16.56
N ASP A 340 13.17 -17.07 17.54
CA ASP A 340 12.67 -17.20 18.91
C ASP A 340 13.28 -16.04 19.70
N ASN A 341 12.70 -14.84 19.59
CA ASN A 341 13.30 -13.61 20.10
C ASN A 341 13.38 -13.59 21.62
N ASN A 342 12.51 -14.35 22.30
CA ASN A 342 12.48 -14.43 23.76
C ASN A 342 13.16 -15.71 24.33
N CYS A 343 13.78 -16.52 23.46
CA CYS A 343 14.49 -17.75 23.79
C CYS A 343 13.70 -18.75 24.68
N ASP A 344 12.37 -18.77 24.63
CA ASP A 344 11.54 -19.64 25.47
C ASP A 344 11.27 -21.03 24.83
N GLY A 345 11.73 -21.22 23.59
CA GLY A 345 11.56 -22.42 22.79
C GLY A 345 10.31 -22.43 21.91
N VAL A 346 9.58 -21.31 21.85
CA VAL A 346 8.36 -21.11 21.06
C VAL A 346 8.59 -20.02 20.04
N THR A 347 8.76 -20.41 18.78
CA THR A 347 8.86 -19.46 17.66
C THR A 347 7.48 -18.93 17.27
N ASP A 348 7.33 -17.60 17.23
CA ASP A 348 6.24 -16.81 16.62
C ASP A 348 4.81 -17.03 17.17
N THR A 349 4.51 -18.06 17.97
CA THR A 349 3.10 -18.40 18.29
C THR A 349 2.46 -17.57 19.40
N ASP A 350 3.26 -16.90 20.21
CA ASP A 350 2.86 -15.96 21.25
C ASP A 350 3.39 -14.54 20.98
N ALA A 351 3.83 -14.30 19.73
CA ALA A 351 4.29 -13.01 19.25
C ALA A 351 3.30 -11.89 19.56
N VAL A 352 3.81 -10.71 19.91
CA VAL A 352 2.95 -9.57 20.28
C VAL A 352 2.29 -8.90 19.08
N ASP A 353 2.77 -9.18 17.87
CA ASP A 353 2.29 -8.64 16.60
C ASP A 353 1.55 -9.67 15.74
N LEU A 354 1.04 -10.74 16.36
CA LEU A 354 0.13 -11.70 15.73
C LEU A 354 -1.01 -10.99 15.00
N SER A 355 -1.22 -11.38 13.75
CA SER A 355 -2.38 -10.92 12.99
C SER A 355 -3.61 -11.74 13.35
N THR A 356 -4.76 -11.09 13.43
CA THR A 356 -6.05 -11.77 13.57
C THR A 356 -6.57 -12.17 12.20
N TRP A 357 -6.94 -13.44 12.06
CA TRP A 357 -7.53 -14.04 10.87
C TRP A 357 -8.90 -14.62 11.20
N TYR A 358 -9.82 -14.53 10.26
CA TYR A 358 -11.20 -14.99 10.38
C TYR A 358 -11.41 -16.14 9.41
N ASP A 359 -12.02 -17.24 9.88
CA ASP A 359 -12.37 -18.36 8.99
C ASP A 359 -13.27 -17.84 7.85
N ASP A 360 -12.93 -18.21 6.62
CA ASP A 360 -13.62 -17.96 5.34
C ASP A 360 -14.07 -19.33 4.81
N ALA A 361 -15.24 -19.79 5.27
CA ALA A 361 -15.66 -21.17 5.05
C ALA A 361 -16.22 -21.42 3.63
N ASP A 362 -16.59 -20.38 2.89
CA ASP A 362 -17.10 -20.47 1.52
C ASP A 362 -16.10 -20.00 0.43
N GLY A 363 -15.01 -19.34 0.82
CA GLY A 363 -13.87 -18.98 -0.01
C GLY A 363 -14.05 -17.69 -0.81
N ASP A 364 -14.83 -16.72 -0.33
CA ASP A 364 -15.11 -15.48 -1.04
C ASP A 364 -14.18 -14.30 -0.69
N GLY A 365 -13.35 -14.47 0.33
CA GLY A 365 -12.36 -13.48 0.77
C GLY A 365 -12.78 -12.65 1.99
N TYR A 366 -13.98 -12.85 2.53
CA TYR A 366 -14.47 -12.29 3.79
C TYR A 366 -14.67 -13.43 4.79
N GLY A 367 -14.50 -13.16 6.09
CA GLY A 367 -14.57 -14.19 7.12
C GLY A 367 -15.48 -13.84 8.29
N ASP A 368 -15.86 -14.86 9.06
CA ASP A 368 -16.73 -14.74 10.22
C ASP A 368 -16.02 -14.10 11.42
N ALA A 369 -16.47 -12.90 11.82
CA ALA A 369 -15.99 -12.19 13.02
C ALA A 369 -16.06 -13.02 14.32
N SER A 370 -16.91 -14.06 14.37
CA SER A 370 -17.07 -14.96 15.51
C SER A 370 -16.08 -16.14 15.51
N ALA A 371 -15.42 -16.39 14.38
CA ALA A 371 -14.44 -17.45 14.17
C ALA A 371 -13.03 -16.88 13.95
N ALA A 372 -12.58 -16.04 14.89
CA ALA A 372 -11.24 -15.45 14.86
C ALA A 372 -10.16 -16.37 15.41
N SER A 373 -8.97 -16.34 14.80
CA SER A 373 -7.73 -16.96 15.26
C SER A 373 -6.56 -15.99 15.10
N GLU A 374 -5.51 -16.16 15.90
CA GLU A 374 -4.31 -15.32 15.85
C GLU A 374 -3.13 -16.16 15.33
N SER A 375 -2.42 -15.65 14.32
CA SER A 375 -1.22 -16.27 13.75
C SER A 375 -0.45 -15.27 12.89
N CYS A 376 0.86 -15.47 12.72
CA CYS A 376 1.70 -14.58 11.90
C CYS A 376 1.32 -14.62 10.41
N GLU A 377 0.97 -15.81 9.92
CA GLU A 377 0.55 -16.04 8.54
C GLU A 377 -0.88 -16.53 8.50
N ALA A 378 -1.60 -16.20 7.42
CA ALA A 378 -2.99 -16.62 7.24
C ALA A 378 -3.13 -18.15 7.36
N PRO A 379 -3.94 -18.66 8.30
CA PRO A 379 -4.23 -20.08 8.36
C PRO A 379 -4.97 -20.50 7.07
N THR A 380 -4.96 -21.80 6.76
CA THR A 380 -5.65 -22.28 5.56
C THR A 380 -7.14 -22.02 5.68
N GLY A 381 -7.67 -21.17 4.79
CA GLY A 381 -9.07 -20.72 4.83
C GLY A 381 -9.31 -19.55 5.78
N GLY A 382 -8.27 -18.86 6.26
CA GLY A 382 -8.41 -17.62 7.03
C GLY A 382 -8.15 -16.37 6.19
N VAL A 383 -8.92 -15.30 6.45
CA VAL A 383 -8.78 -13.99 5.80
C VAL A 383 -8.75 -12.88 6.85
N ALA A 384 -8.16 -11.73 6.52
CA ALA A 384 -8.02 -10.62 7.47
C ALA A 384 -9.31 -9.79 7.64
N ASP A 385 -10.26 -9.92 6.71
CA ASP A 385 -11.48 -9.13 6.70
C ASP A 385 -12.61 -9.88 7.42
N ALA A 386 -13.12 -9.31 8.52
CA ALA A 386 -14.08 -9.94 9.44
C ALA A 386 -15.55 -9.66 9.09
N THR A 387 -15.81 -9.11 7.91
CA THR A 387 -17.08 -8.45 7.62
C THR A 387 -18.12 -9.33 6.96
N ASP A 388 -17.90 -10.64 6.92
CA ASP A 388 -18.89 -11.58 6.39
C ASP A 388 -20.09 -11.72 7.35
N CYS A 389 -21.30 -11.60 6.81
CA CYS A 389 -22.55 -11.79 7.55
C CYS A 389 -23.18 -13.18 7.38
N ASP A 390 -22.73 -13.99 6.40
CA ASP A 390 -23.07 -15.40 6.20
C ASP A 390 -21.90 -16.16 5.55
N ASP A 391 -20.90 -16.51 6.37
CA ASP A 391 -19.67 -17.26 6.04
C ASP A 391 -19.88 -18.66 5.41
N THR A 392 -21.13 -19.05 5.17
CA THR A 392 -21.46 -20.30 4.48
C THR A 392 -21.94 -20.10 3.05
N ASN A 393 -21.98 -18.86 2.57
CA ASN A 393 -22.57 -18.47 1.30
C ASN A 393 -21.80 -17.32 0.61
N ALA A 394 -20.91 -17.68 -0.31
CA ALA A 394 -20.03 -16.78 -1.08
C ALA A 394 -20.73 -15.68 -1.92
N ALA A 395 -22.06 -15.64 -1.92
CA ALA A 395 -22.89 -14.59 -2.52
C ALA A 395 -23.38 -13.55 -1.51
N VAL A 396 -23.03 -13.69 -0.23
CA VAL A 396 -23.45 -12.85 0.90
C VAL A 396 -22.21 -12.34 1.61
N ASN A 397 -21.69 -11.21 1.16
CA ASN A 397 -20.51 -10.55 1.71
C ASN A 397 -20.52 -9.05 1.33
N PRO A 398 -19.74 -8.18 1.99
CA PRO A 398 -19.75 -6.75 1.69
C PRO A 398 -19.36 -6.32 0.27
N GLY A 399 -18.67 -7.19 -0.46
CA GLY A 399 -18.34 -7.00 -1.88
C GLY A 399 -19.45 -7.43 -2.83
N ALA A 400 -20.44 -8.19 -2.36
CA ALA A 400 -21.53 -8.68 -3.17
C ALA A 400 -22.52 -7.57 -3.54
N LYS A 401 -23.27 -7.82 -4.61
CA LYS A 401 -24.35 -6.91 -5.03
C LYS A 401 -25.63 -7.40 -4.41
N GLU A 402 -26.37 -6.48 -3.82
CA GLU A 402 -27.71 -6.72 -3.31
C GLU A 402 -28.65 -7.18 -4.45
N LEU A 403 -29.53 -8.13 -4.15
CA LEU A 403 -30.51 -8.70 -5.07
C LEU A 403 -31.91 -8.73 -4.45
N CYS A 404 -32.88 -8.13 -5.12
CA CYS A 404 -34.29 -8.11 -4.71
C CYS A 404 -35.01 -9.48 -4.72
N SER A 405 -34.33 -10.53 -5.18
CA SER A 405 -34.97 -11.78 -5.64
C SER A 405 -34.80 -12.96 -4.68
N ASP A 406 -33.92 -12.84 -3.69
CA ASP A 406 -33.59 -13.88 -2.74
C ASP A 406 -33.90 -13.53 -1.27
N SER A 407 -34.22 -12.27 -0.97
CA SER A 407 -34.51 -11.78 0.39
C SER A 407 -33.39 -12.02 1.39
N LEU A 408 -32.14 -11.95 0.90
CA LEU A 408 -30.93 -11.92 1.68
C LEU A 408 -30.38 -10.49 1.70
N ASP A 409 -29.65 -10.14 2.75
CA ASP A 409 -28.79 -8.96 2.76
C ASP A 409 -27.45 -9.40 2.15
N ASN A 410 -27.35 -9.39 0.82
CA ASN A 410 -26.17 -9.94 0.13
C ASN A 410 -24.94 -9.10 0.41
N ASN A 411 -25.07 -7.78 0.58
CA ASN A 411 -23.93 -6.89 0.75
C ASN A 411 -23.60 -6.58 2.23
N CYS A 412 -24.25 -7.26 3.18
CA CYS A 412 -24.03 -7.13 4.61
C CYS A 412 -24.09 -5.68 5.14
N ASP A 413 -24.87 -4.80 4.52
CA ASP A 413 -25.00 -3.39 4.94
C ASP A 413 -26.10 -3.17 5.98
N GLY A 414 -26.81 -4.25 6.33
CA GLY A 414 -27.91 -4.28 7.30
C GLY A 414 -29.29 -4.01 6.68
N LEU A 415 -29.39 -3.87 5.36
CA LEU A 415 -30.64 -3.57 4.64
C LEU A 415 -30.96 -4.65 3.60
N THR A 416 -31.87 -5.56 3.96
CA THR A 416 -32.41 -6.56 3.02
C THR A 416 -33.27 -5.95 1.92
N ASP A 417 -33.06 -6.36 0.67
CA ASP A 417 -33.86 -6.02 -0.52
C ASP A 417 -34.05 -4.49 -0.71
N ASP A 418 -32.97 -3.72 -0.59
CA ASP A 418 -33.01 -2.25 -0.67
C ASP A 418 -32.93 -1.68 -2.10
N SER A 419 -33.01 -0.36 -2.22
CA SER A 419 -32.83 0.40 -3.45
C SER A 419 -31.46 0.28 -4.12
N SER A 420 -30.41 -0.17 -3.41
CA SER A 420 -29.08 -0.41 -3.97
C SER A 420 -29.00 -1.72 -4.77
N ALA A 421 -30.00 -2.58 -4.63
CA ALA A 421 -30.09 -3.86 -5.32
C ALA A 421 -29.88 -3.70 -6.84
N SER A 422 -29.03 -4.56 -7.39
CA SER A 422 -28.61 -4.47 -8.79
C SER A 422 -29.73 -4.81 -9.78
N ASP A 423 -30.73 -5.55 -9.33
CA ASP A 423 -31.97 -5.87 -10.04
C ASP A 423 -33.18 -5.06 -9.54
N ALA A 424 -32.95 -4.00 -8.74
CA ALA A 424 -33.99 -3.06 -8.34
C ALA A 424 -34.72 -2.51 -9.57
N LYS A 425 -36.06 -2.57 -9.52
CA LYS A 425 -36.91 -2.04 -10.57
C LYS A 425 -36.92 -0.52 -10.49
N THR A 426 -37.02 0.12 -11.65
CA THR A 426 -37.19 1.57 -11.74
C THR A 426 -38.68 1.89 -11.74
N TYR A 427 -39.07 2.76 -10.82
CA TYR A 427 -40.36 3.41 -10.75
C TYR A 427 -40.16 4.93 -10.85
N TYR A 428 -41.24 5.64 -11.09
CA TYR A 428 -41.31 7.09 -11.20
C TYR A 428 -42.42 7.57 -10.26
N ALA A 429 -42.24 8.72 -9.61
CA ALA A 429 -43.29 9.27 -8.75
C ALA A 429 -44.58 9.52 -9.55
N ASP A 430 -45.72 9.31 -8.89
CA ASP A 430 -47.08 9.50 -9.39
C ASP A 430 -47.80 10.27 -8.27
N SER A 431 -47.48 11.56 -8.18
CA SER A 431 -47.81 12.42 -7.03
C SER A 431 -49.23 12.97 -7.12
N ASP A 432 -49.77 13.15 -8.32
CA ASP A 432 -51.16 13.57 -8.57
C ASP A 432 -52.14 12.39 -8.73
N GLY A 433 -51.65 11.17 -8.95
CA GLY A 433 -52.43 9.94 -8.95
C GLY A 433 -53.09 9.60 -10.28
N ASP A 434 -52.60 10.13 -11.40
CA ASP A 434 -53.12 9.87 -12.75
C ASP A 434 -52.69 8.49 -13.31
N GLY A 435 -51.65 7.88 -12.72
CA GLY A 435 -51.10 6.59 -13.12
C GLY A 435 -50.05 6.63 -14.23
N GLU A 436 -49.63 7.83 -14.61
CA GLU A 436 -48.37 8.10 -15.31
C GLU A 436 -47.32 8.54 -14.28
N GLY A 437 -46.06 8.71 -14.70
CA GLY A 437 -44.98 8.89 -13.73
C GLY A 437 -43.90 9.82 -14.21
N ASP A 438 -43.40 10.65 -13.30
CA ASP A 438 -42.48 11.75 -13.59
C ASP A 438 -41.06 11.25 -13.87
N ALA A 439 -40.61 11.46 -15.11
CA ALA A 439 -39.27 11.10 -15.55
C ALA A 439 -38.13 11.78 -14.75
N SER A 440 -38.43 12.89 -14.07
CA SER A 440 -37.51 13.67 -13.23
C SER A 440 -37.33 13.08 -11.83
N VAL A 441 -38.33 12.34 -11.32
CA VAL A 441 -38.31 11.72 -9.99
C VAL A 441 -38.21 10.20 -10.11
N VAL A 442 -36.97 9.73 -10.31
CA VAL A 442 -36.65 8.31 -10.45
C VAL A 442 -36.50 7.62 -9.10
N ILE A 443 -37.27 6.56 -8.86
CA ILE A 443 -37.25 5.75 -7.63
C ILE A 443 -36.82 4.32 -7.97
N LYS A 444 -35.69 3.86 -7.43
CA LYS A 444 -35.30 2.44 -7.50
C LYS A 444 -35.79 1.70 -6.28
N ALA A 445 -36.49 0.57 -6.49
CA ALA A 445 -36.96 -0.27 -5.39
C ALA A 445 -37.21 -1.72 -5.83
N CYS A 446 -37.14 -2.66 -4.89
CA CYS A 446 -37.43 -4.08 -5.14
C CYS A 446 -38.93 -4.36 -5.31
N SER A 447 -39.79 -3.56 -4.68
CA SER A 447 -41.25 -3.60 -4.85
C SER A 447 -41.76 -2.20 -5.17
N ARG A 448 -42.93 -2.12 -5.84
CA ARG A 448 -43.51 -0.83 -6.24
C ARG A 448 -43.80 0.03 -5.01
N PRO A 449 -43.14 1.18 -4.82
CA PRO A 449 -43.44 2.10 -3.74
C PRO A 449 -44.88 2.63 -3.83
N THR A 450 -45.44 3.06 -2.71
CA THR A 450 -46.75 3.73 -2.73
C THR A 450 -46.59 5.11 -3.37
N GLY A 451 -47.43 5.45 -4.34
CA GLY A 451 -47.33 6.71 -5.10
C GLY A 451 -46.23 6.70 -6.17
N ALA A 452 -45.91 5.52 -6.74
CA ALA A 452 -44.96 5.38 -7.82
C ALA A 452 -45.42 4.34 -8.85
N ILE A 453 -45.11 4.56 -10.13
CA ILE A 453 -45.51 3.72 -11.26
C ILE A 453 -44.31 3.33 -12.14
N GLY A 454 -44.46 2.35 -13.04
CA GLY A 454 -43.36 1.80 -13.85
C GLY A 454 -43.15 2.45 -15.22
N ASN A 455 -43.90 3.50 -15.54
CA ASN A 455 -43.80 4.26 -16.79
C ASN A 455 -43.25 5.67 -16.48
N LYS A 456 -42.79 6.40 -17.50
CA LYS A 456 -42.13 7.72 -17.36
C LYS A 456 -42.82 8.78 -18.23
N LYS A 457 -44.13 8.74 -18.20
CA LYS A 457 -44.99 9.39 -19.19
C LYS A 457 -45.58 10.70 -18.72
N ASP A 458 -45.21 11.19 -17.56
CA ASP A 458 -45.71 12.43 -16.97
C ASP A 458 -44.58 13.48 -16.99
N CYS A 459 -44.90 14.69 -17.46
CA CYS A 459 -43.98 15.83 -17.49
C CYS A 459 -44.31 16.94 -16.46
N ASP A 460 -45.45 16.85 -15.75
CA ASP A 460 -45.79 17.67 -14.59
C ASP A 460 -46.52 16.82 -13.54
N ASP A 461 -45.75 16.23 -12.62
CA ASP A 461 -46.19 15.35 -11.50
C ASP A 461 -47.18 16.01 -10.52
N THR A 462 -47.58 17.25 -10.78
CA THR A 462 -48.54 17.99 -9.96
C THR A 462 -49.89 18.20 -10.65
N ASP A 463 -50.03 17.82 -11.93
CA ASP A 463 -51.22 18.04 -12.75
C ASP A 463 -51.61 16.79 -13.56
N ALA A 464 -52.68 16.12 -13.10
CA ALA A 464 -53.17 14.86 -13.64
C ALA A 464 -53.67 14.93 -15.10
N ASP A 465 -53.70 16.12 -15.70
CA ASP A 465 -54.03 16.39 -17.10
C ASP A 465 -52.77 16.67 -17.95
N VAL A 466 -51.55 16.39 -17.48
CA VAL A 466 -50.28 16.68 -18.17
C VAL A 466 -49.40 15.42 -18.28
N PHE A 467 -49.59 14.64 -19.34
CA PHE A 467 -48.82 13.41 -19.59
C PHE A 467 -48.76 13.07 -21.08
N SER A 468 -47.69 12.40 -21.50
CA SER A 468 -47.29 12.10 -22.89
C SER A 468 -48.27 11.32 -23.80
N THR A 469 -49.44 10.98 -23.29
CA THR A 469 -50.52 10.37 -24.08
C THR A 469 -51.85 11.10 -23.93
N ASN A 470 -51.86 12.25 -23.25
CA ASN A 470 -53.00 13.11 -23.19
C ASN A 470 -53.19 13.82 -24.53
N THR A 471 -54.28 14.57 -24.68
CA THR A 471 -54.55 15.35 -25.88
C THR A 471 -54.26 16.81 -25.58
N GLU A 472 -53.45 17.44 -26.43
CA GLU A 472 -53.14 18.87 -26.34
C GLU A 472 -54.39 19.73 -26.52
N VAL A 473 -54.58 20.70 -25.63
CA VAL A 473 -55.67 21.68 -25.66
C VAL A 473 -55.11 23.07 -25.38
N CYS A 474 -55.78 24.12 -25.88
CA CYS A 474 -55.39 25.52 -25.66
C CYS A 474 -55.55 25.95 -24.19
N ASP A 475 -54.64 25.54 -23.30
CA ASP A 475 -54.66 25.86 -21.88
C ASP A 475 -53.33 26.40 -21.31
N ASP A 476 -52.40 26.79 -22.19
CA ASP A 476 -51.03 27.26 -21.90
C ASP A 476 -50.15 26.18 -21.22
N LYS A 477 -50.53 24.90 -21.33
CA LYS A 477 -49.73 23.77 -20.84
C LYS A 477 -49.49 22.79 -21.97
N ASP A 478 -48.31 22.19 -21.92
CA ASP A 478 -47.91 21.06 -22.76
C ASP A 478 -48.58 19.78 -22.21
N ASN A 479 -49.87 19.59 -22.46
CA ASN A 479 -50.67 18.49 -21.92
C ASN A 479 -50.18 17.12 -22.39
N ASP A 480 -49.60 17.04 -23.58
CA ASP A 480 -49.10 15.78 -24.17
C ASP A 480 -47.56 15.64 -24.18
N CYS A 481 -46.88 16.52 -23.44
CA CYS A 481 -45.46 16.44 -23.13
C CYS A 481 -44.54 16.27 -24.35
N ASP A 482 -44.92 16.80 -25.50
CA ASP A 482 -44.14 16.71 -26.74
C ASP A 482 -43.13 17.87 -26.88
N GLY A 483 -43.28 18.90 -26.05
CA GLY A 483 -42.44 20.08 -25.96
C GLY A 483 -42.96 21.31 -26.73
N ASP A 484 -44.08 21.18 -27.44
CA ASP A 484 -44.75 22.25 -28.18
C ASP A 484 -46.02 22.70 -27.44
N ILE A 485 -45.88 23.70 -26.57
CA ILE A 485 -47.02 24.29 -25.83
C ILE A 485 -48.11 24.77 -26.80
N ASP A 486 -49.27 24.12 -26.74
CA ASP A 486 -50.47 24.33 -27.56
C ASP A 486 -50.25 24.27 -29.10
N GLY A 487 -49.13 23.69 -29.57
CA GLY A 487 -48.70 23.76 -30.97
C GLY A 487 -49.55 22.93 -31.93
N ASP A 488 -50.13 21.84 -31.43
CA ASP A 488 -51.04 20.94 -32.14
C ASP A 488 -52.37 20.74 -31.40
N ALA A 489 -52.70 21.70 -30.52
CA ALA A 489 -53.93 21.71 -29.72
C ALA A 489 -55.17 21.44 -30.58
N VAL A 490 -55.98 20.46 -30.16
CA VAL A 490 -57.15 20.00 -30.95
C VAL A 490 -58.28 21.02 -31.02
N ASP A 491 -58.25 22.05 -30.17
CA ASP A 491 -59.18 23.17 -30.12
C ASP A 491 -58.56 24.51 -30.57
N ALA A 492 -57.37 24.49 -31.20
CA ALA A 492 -56.79 25.65 -31.84
C ALA A 492 -57.69 26.19 -32.99
N THR A 493 -57.74 27.52 -33.12
CA THR A 493 -58.60 28.22 -34.09
C THR A 493 -57.80 28.49 -35.39
N SER A 494 -58.46 28.36 -36.54
CA SER A 494 -57.87 28.78 -37.83
C SER A 494 -57.94 30.31 -37.98
N TRP A 495 -56.81 30.90 -38.33
CA TRP A 495 -56.66 32.33 -38.61
C TRP A 495 -56.06 32.53 -40.00
N PHE A 496 -56.54 33.51 -40.75
CA PHE A 496 -56.16 33.80 -42.14
C PHE A 496 -55.50 35.16 -42.18
N ASN A 497 -54.38 35.28 -42.89
CA ASN A 497 -53.64 36.55 -43.02
C ASN A 497 -54.53 37.64 -43.63
N ASP A 498 -54.44 38.86 -43.11
CA ASP A 498 -55.20 40.07 -43.49
C ASP A 498 -54.17 41.18 -43.72
N ASP A 499 -53.53 41.16 -44.90
CA ASP A 499 -52.35 41.96 -45.23
C ASP A 499 -52.72 43.42 -45.59
N ASP A 500 -53.95 43.67 -46.04
CA ASP A 500 -54.47 45.00 -46.37
C ASP A 500 -55.34 45.64 -45.25
N GLY A 501 -55.82 44.85 -44.29
CA GLY A 501 -56.50 45.31 -43.09
C GLY A 501 -58.00 45.55 -43.26
N ASP A 502 -58.65 44.92 -44.24
CA ASP A 502 -60.08 45.08 -44.53
C ASP A 502 -61.01 44.14 -43.72
N THR A 503 -60.41 43.26 -42.92
CA THR A 503 -61.03 42.30 -41.99
C THR A 503 -61.48 40.96 -42.58
N PHE A 504 -61.24 40.71 -43.86
CA PHE A 504 -61.23 39.38 -44.47
C PHE A 504 -59.78 38.92 -44.64
N GLY A 505 -59.55 37.62 -44.76
CA GLY A 505 -58.19 37.10 -44.88
C GLY A 505 -58.04 36.00 -45.93
N ASP A 506 -56.81 35.83 -46.42
CA ASP A 506 -56.48 34.91 -47.52
C ASP A 506 -56.76 33.44 -47.14
N PRO A 507 -57.70 32.74 -47.81
CA PRO A 507 -57.93 31.30 -47.61
C PRO A 507 -56.71 30.44 -47.99
N GLY A 508 -55.75 31.00 -48.74
CA GLY A 508 -54.45 30.41 -49.07
C GLY A 508 -53.37 30.58 -47.99
N ALA A 509 -53.59 31.44 -46.99
CA ALA A 509 -52.62 31.77 -45.94
C ALA A 509 -53.14 31.47 -44.52
N GLU A 510 -53.64 30.25 -44.31
CA GLU A 510 -54.11 29.75 -43.01
C GLU A 510 -52.95 29.51 -42.02
N THR A 511 -53.14 29.99 -40.78
CA THR A 511 -52.34 29.68 -39.59
C THR A 511 -53.26 29.20 -38.47
N ILE A 512 -52.99 28.01 -37.92
CA ILE A 512 -53.73 27.48 -36.78
C ILE A 512 -53.04 27.95 -35.49
N ALA A 513 -53.78 28.59 -34.58
CA ALA A 513 -53.27 29.08 -33.30
C ALA A 513 -54.39 29.24 -32.26
N CYS A 514 -54.05 29.10 -30.97
CA CYS A 514 -54.99 29.32 -29.87
C CYS A 514 -55.37 30.79 -29.69
N ASP A 515 -54.42 31.69 -29.87
CA ASP A 515 -54.62 33.14 -29.87
C ASP A 515 -54.49 33.71 -31.29
N GLN A 516 -55.23 34.79 -31.57
CA GLN A 516 -55.18 35.52 -32.85
C GLN A 516 -53.75 36.01 -33.16
N PRO A 517 -53.09 35.47 -34.20
CA PRO A 517 -51.86 36.05 -34.70
C PRO A 517 -52.08 37.48 -35.21
N SER A 518 -51.10 38.36 -35.03
CA SER A 518 -51.20 39.76 -35.47
C SER A 518 -51.31 39.84 -37.00
N GLY A 519 -52.29 40.58 -37.51
CA GLY A 519 -52.52 40.71 -38.96
C GLY A 519 -53.25 39.50 -39.55
N THR A 520 -54.08 38.82 -38.76
CA THR A 520 -54.93 37.72 -39.22
C THR A 520 -56.35 37.88 -38.72
N VAL A 521 -57.32 37.26 -39.37
CA VAL A 521 -58.76 37.23 -39.03
C VAL A 521 -59.32 35.81 -39.16
N THR A 522 -60.55 35.58 -38.72
CA THR A 522 -61.19 34.24 -38.81
C THR A 522 -62.03 34.04 -40.07
N ASP A 523 -62.26 35.10 -40.84
CA ASP A 523 -63.10 35.10 -42.04
C ASP A 523 -62.19 34.96 -43.26
N ASP A 524 -62.28 33.83 -43.98
CA ASP A 524 -61.33 33.40 -45.01
C ASP A 524 -61.76 33.73 -46.44
N LEU A 525 -62.59 34.75 -46.58
CA LEU A 525 -63.31 35.02 -47.83
C LEU A 525 -62.64 36.09 -48.71
N ASP A 526 -61.42 36.50 -48.38
CA ASP A 526 -60.64 37.44 -49.20
C ASP A 526 -60.02 36.73 -50.42
N CYS A 527 -60.25 37.29 -51.61
CA CYS A 527 -59.73 36.76 -52.86
C CYS A 527 -58.51 37.53 -53.41
N ASP A 528 -58.14 38.67 -52.79
CA ASP A 528 -56.91 39.42 -53.06
C ASP A 528 -56.42 40.19 -51.81
N ASP A 529 -55.78 39.47 -50.88
CA ASP A 529 -55.26 39.89 -49.55
C ASP A 529 -54.24 41.05 -49.54
N VAL A 530 -54.00 41.71 -50.68
CA VAL A 530 -53.14 42.90 -50.77
C VAL A 530 -53.90 44.15 -51.24
N ASP A 531 -55.20 44.05 -51.47
CA ASP A 531 -56.05 45.13 -51.96
C ASP A 531 -57.36 45.25 -51.15
N GLU A 532 -57.39 46.22 -50.21
CA GLU A 532 -58.53 46.52 -49.31
C GLU A 532 -59.88 46.82 -50.01
N THR A 533 -59.87 46.85 -51.35
CA THR A 533 -61.04 47.07 -52.20
C THR A 533 -61.60 45.78 -52.83
N VAL A 534 -60.97 44.63 -52.58
CA VAL A 534 -61.34 43.32 -53.13
C VAL A 534 -61.66 42.37 -51.98
N ASN A 535 -62.91 42.36 -51.53
CA ASN A 535 -63.39 41.51 -50.44
C ASN A 535 -64.91 41.32 -50.52
N PRO A 536 -65.50 40.35 -49.80
CA PRO A 536 -66.94 40.03 -49.86
C PRO A 536 -67.92 41.17 -49.56
N ASP A 537 -67.47 42.23 -48.90
CA ASP A 537 -68.28 43.40 -48.57
C ASP A 537 -68.06 44.57 -49.55
N ALA A 538 -67.15 44.44 -50.52
CA ALA A 538 -66.86 45.45 -51.53
C ALA A 538 -68.01 45.59 -52.56
N ASP A 539 -68.09 46.79 -53.15
CA ASP A 539 -69.01 47.05 -54.25
C ASP A 539 -68.31 46.69 -55.58
N GLU A 540 -68.82 45.70 -56.31
CA GLU A 540 -68.37 45.30 -57.65
C GLU A 540 -68.27 46.47 -58.65
N VAL A 541 -67.09 46.63 -59.27
CA VAL A 541 -66.83 47.62 -60.32
C VAL A 541 -66.31 46.94 -61.59
N CYS A 542 -66.75 47.37 -62.79
CA CYS A 542 -66.31 46.73 -64.05
C CYS A 542 -64.83 46.99 -64.37
N ASN A 543 -63.93 46.28 -63.71
CA ASN A 543 -62.48 46.29 -63.86
C ASN A 543 -61.93 44.89 -64.23
N GLY A 544 -62.78 43.85 -64.25
CA GLY A 544 -62.40 42.46 -64.50
C GLY A 544 -61.74 41.74 -63.32
N VAL A 545 -61.83 42.32 -62.13
CA VAL A 545 -61.50 41.74 -60.83
C VAL A 545 -62.82 41.35 -60.14
N ASP A 546 -62.77 40.27 -59.37
CA ASP A 546 -63.88 39.81 -58.52
C ASP A 546 -63.83 40.59 -57.22
N ASP A 547 -64.20 41.87 -57.28
CA ASP A 547 -64.06 42.80 -56.16
C ASP A 547 -64.88 42.31 -54.96
N ASP A 548 -66.03 41.65 -55.15
CA ASP A 548 -66.84 41.10 -54.05
C ASP A 548 -66.59 39.61 -53.74
N CYS A 549 -65.54 39.02 -54.32
CA CYS A 549 -65.12 37.64 -54.08
C CYS A 549 -66.25 36.58 -54.16
N ASP A 550 -67.32 36.83 -54.93
CA ASP A 550 -68.43 35.89 -55.09
C ASP A 550 -68.10 34.71 -56.05
N GLY A 551 -66.90 34.75 -56.64
CA GLY A 551 -66.38 33.80 -57.62
C GLY A 551 -66.63 34.25 -59.07
N SER A 552 -66.99 35.52 -59.30
CA SER A 552 -67.45 36.04 -60.58
C SER A 552 -67.08 37.51 -60.79
N ALA A 553 -65.93 37.74 -61.42
CA ALA A 553 -65.34 39.06 -61.70
C ALA A 553 -66.14 40.15 -62.46
N ASP A 554 -67.44 39.99 -62.74
CA ASP A 554 -68.32 41.04 -63.30
C ASP A 554 -69.76 40.57 -63.62
N THR A 555 -70.60 40.17 -62.64
CA THR A 555 -71.94 39.62 -62.94
C THR A 555 -73.00 40.65 -63.36
N THR A 556 -74.11 40.20 -63.95
CA THR A 556 -75.24 41.07 -64.32
C THR A 556 -76.07 41.54 -63.11
N ALA A 557 -75.77 41.11 -61.89
CA ALA A 557 -76.55 41.46 -60.71
C ALA A 557 -76.22 42.87 -60.14
N ASP A 558 -75.05 43.43 -60.47
CA ASP A 558 -74.43 44.47 -59.64
C ASP A 558 -74.33 45.88 -60.25
N ARG A 559 -74.99 46.18 -61.39
CA ARG A 559 -74.64 47.40 -62.17
C ARG A 559 -75.71 48.46 -62.38
N ALA A 560 -75.33 49.71 -62.09
CA ALA A 560 -75.98 50.95 -62.54
C ALA A 560 -74.95 51.98 -63.07
N TYR A 561 -74.32 51.71 -64.23
CA TYR A 561 -73.56 52.72 -64.98
C TYR A 561 -73.68 52.49 -66.50
N ASP A 562 -74.14 53.51 -67.24
CA ASP A 562 -74.38 53.54 -68.70
C ASP A 562 -73.43 54.59 -69.30
N ALA A 563 -72.33 54.13 -69.90
CA ALA A 563 -71.23 54.99 -70.33
C ALA A 563 -71.39 55.59 -71.73
N ASP A 564 -72.20 54.99 -72.61
CA ASP A 564 -72.43 55.47 -73.99
C ASP A 564 -73.80 56.16 -74.19
N GLY A 565 -74.67 56.10 -73.17
CA GLY A 565 -75.94 56.80 -73.11
C GLY A 565 -77.02 56.20 -74.00
N ASP A 566 -76.88 54.93 -74.41
CA ASP A 566 -77.83 54.25 -75.29
C ASP A 566 -79.02 53.61 -74.54
N GLY A 567 -78.94 53.55 -73.20
CA GLY A 567 -79.97 53.02 -72.32
C GLY A 567 -79.92 51.51 -72.11
N VAL A 568 -78.84 50.83 -72.47
CA VAL A 568 -78.56 49.42 -72.18
C VAL A 568 -77.39 49.31 -71.20
N TYR A 569 -77.57 48.52 -70.14
CA TYR A 569 -76.57 48.33 -69.08
C TYR A 569 -75.96 46.92 -69.20
N ASN A 570 -74.79 46.74 -69.80
CA ASN A 570 -74.03 45.48 -69.75
C ASN A 570 -72.51 45.65 -70.02
N CYS A 571 -71.65 44.98 -69.23
CA CYS A 571 -70.19 44.92 -69.44
C CYS A 571 -69.77 43.90 -70.53
N ALA A 572 -70.65 43.66 -71.50
CA ALA A 572 -70.40 42.81 -72.66
C ALA A 572 -70.78 43.55 -73.94
N ASP A 573 -69.95 44.52 -74.31
CA ASP A 573 -69.86 45.03 -75.68
C ASP A 573 -68.48 44.64 -76.24
N SER A 574 -68.45 43.56 -77.02
CA SER A 574 -67.25 43.11 -77.72
C SER A 574 -66.95 44.09 -78.86
N SER A 575 -66.18 45.14 -78.57
CA SER A 575 -65.83 46.15 -79.56
C SER A 575 -64.45 45.86 -80.13
N VAL A 576 -64.44 45.32 -81.37
CA VAL A 576 -63.30 45.42 -82.28
C VAL A 576 -62.87 46.89 -82.31
N TYR A 577 -61.64 47.20 -81.90
CA TYR A 577 -61.13 48.56 -82.04
C TYR A 577 -60.98 48.83 -83.55
N SER A 578 -61.87 49.65 -84.11
CA SER A 578 -61.82 50.09 -85.50
C SER A 578 -61.70 51.60 -85.55
N TYR A 579 -60.52 52.07 -85.95
CA TYR A 579 -60.27 53.48 -86.18
C TYR A 579 -60.30 53.77 -87.67
N ASN A 580 -61.36 54.46 -88.11
CA ASN A 580 -61.47 55.01 -89.46
C ASN A 580 -60.95 56.44 -89.46
N TYR A 581 -59.99 56.75 -90.34
CA TYR A 581 -59.56 58.13 -90.52
C TYR A 581 -60.63 58.90 -91.29
N ASP A 582 -60.87 60.15 -90.88
CA ASP A 582 -61.89 60.99 -91.50
C ASP A 582 -61.46 61.46 -92.89
N ASP A 583 -62.07 60.90 -93.93
CA ASP A 583 -61.83 61.25 -95.35
C ASP A 583 -62.27 62.68 -95.73
N SER A 584 -62.81 63.45 -94.77
CA SER A 584 -63.22 64.84 -94.95
C SER A 584 -62.19 65.88 -94.46
N ALA A 585 -61.21 65.50 -93.62
CA ALA A 585 -60.22 66.45 -93.07
C ALA A 585 -58.87 65.80 -92.69
N PHE A 586 -57.77 66.53 -92.87
CA PHE A 586 -56.42 66.07 -92.49
C PHE A 586 -56.13 66.20 -90.97
N THR A 587 -57.15 66.05 -90.13
CA THR A 587 -57.04 66.23 -88.68
C THR A 587 -56.44 64.97 -88.04
N GLY A 588 -55.48 65.12 -87.12
CA GLY A 588 -54.84 63.98 -86.43
C GLY A 588 -53.59 63.42 -87.12
N TRP A 589 -53.28 63.87 -88.34
CA TRP A 589 -52.10 63.45 -89.07
C TRP A 589 -50.88 64.34 -88.78
N THR A 590 -49.70 63.73 -88.68
CA THR A 590 -48.40 64.39 -88.56
C THR A 590 -47.52 64.02 -89.75
N THR A 591 -46.92 65.01 -90.40
CA THR A 591 -46.07 64.80 -91.59
C THR A 591 -44.60 64.85 -91.23
N THR A 592 -43.80 63.92 -91.77
CA THR A 592 -42.36 63.86 -91.52
C THR A 592 -41.55 63.65 -92.80
N ASP A 593 -40.37 64.28 -92.90
CA ASP A 593 -39.39 64.05 -93.96
C ASP A 593 -38.44 62.91 -93.56
N LEU A 594 -38.48 61.82 -94.33
CA LEU A 594 -37.63 60.65 -94.15
C LEU A 594 -36.31 60.74 -94.93
N SER A 595 -36.16 61.72 -95.83
CA SER A 595 -34.91 61.94 -96.58
C SER A 595 -33.91 62.83 -95.83
N GLY A 596 -34.36 63.55 -94.79
CA GLY A 596 -33.57 64.58 -94.11
C GLY A 596 -33.35 65.86 -94.93
N SER A 597 -34.08 66.04 -96.04
CA SER A 597 -34.03 67.23 -96.91
C SER A 597 -34.65 68.49 -96.29
N GLY A 598 -35.40 68.34 -95.19
CA GLY A 598 -36.20 69.37 -94.55
C GLY A 598 -37.59 69.57 -95.17
N ASN A 599 -38.01 68.74 -96.13
CA ASN A 599 -39.30 68.80 -96.80
C ASN A 599 -40.16 67.57 -96.45
N ALA A 600 -41.08 67.72 -95.50
CA ALA A 600 -41.94 66.65 -95.00
C ALA A 600 -43.15 66.32 -95.91
N GLY A 601 -43.20 66.91 -97.11
CA GLY A 601 -44.34 66.82 -98.00
C GLY A 601 -45.46 67.81 -97.66
N SER A 602 -46.26 68.15 -98.67
CA SER A 602 -47.47 68.96 -98.52
C SER A 602 -48.69 68.06 -98.73
N TRP A 603 -49.02 67.29 -97.70
CA TRP A 603 -50.16 66.39 -97.69
C TRP A 603 -51.49 67.14 -97.64
N LYS A 604 -52.47 66.70 -98.43
CA LYS A 604 -53.78 67.33 -98.56
C LYS A 604 -54.89 66.29 -98.63
N MET A 605 -55.98 66.55 -97.93
CA MET A 605 -57.25 65.84 -98.10
C MET A 605 -58.12 66.63 -99.07
N SER A 606 -58.50 66.05 -100.21
CA SER A 606 -59.41 66.70 -101.16
C SER A 606 -60.10 65.68 -102.06
N GLY A 607 -61.42 65.77 -102.17
CA GLY A 607 -62.21 64.87 -103.02
C GLY A 607 -62.41 63.46 -102.44
N GLY A 608 -62.25 63.30 -101.12
CA GLY A 608 -62.41 62.03 -100.40
C GLY A 608 -61.12 61.25 -100.19
N TYR A 609 -59.99 61.72 -100.71
CA TYR A 609 -58.72 61.00 -100.60
C TYR A 609 -57.57 61.91 -100.13
N LEU A 610 -56.61 61.26 -99.46
CA LEU A 610 -55.36 61.84 -98.99
C LEU A 610 -54.27 61.70 -100.06
N TYR A 611 -53.60 62.79 -100.40
CA TYR A 611 -52.47 62.76 -101.34
C TYR A 611 -51.38 63.76 -100.98
N GLU A 612 -50.16 63.45 -101.41
CA GLU A 612 -49.01 64.33 -101.30
C GLU A 612 -48.98 65.27 -102.54
N SER A 613 -48.78 66.58 -102.32
CA SER A 613 -48.88 67.61 -103.38
C SER A 613 -47.60 68.42 -103.63
N SER A 614 -46.44 67.96 -103.15
CA SER A 614 -45.15 68.66 -103.27
C SER A 614 -43.99 67.75 -103.65
N ASN A 615 -42.86 68.28 -104.12
CA ASN A 615 -41.75 67.44 -104.60
C ASN A 615 -40.88 66.90 -103.44
N ALA A 616 -41.50 66.34 -102.41
CA ALA A 616 -40.80 65.79 -101.26
C ALA A 616 -40.26 64.40 -101.61
N ALA A 617 -38.93 64.27 -101.63
CA ALA A 617 -38.26 63.06 -102.10
C ALA A 617 -38.59 61.82 -101.26
N ASN A 618 -38.97 61.95 -99.99
CA ASN A 618 -39.30 60.81 -99.13
C ASN A 618 -40.16 61.29 -97.96
N ALA A 619 -41.48 61.29 -98.12
CA ALA A 619 -42.41 61.86 -97.15
C ALA A 619 -43.37 60.81 -96.58
N VAL A 620 -43.68 60.94 -95.30
CA VAL A 620 -44.70 60.13 -94.62
C VAL A 620 -45.70 61.03 -93.90
N ALA A 621 -46.97 60.68 -93.99
CA ALA A 621 -48.02 61.18 -93.09
C ALA A 621 -48.41 60.04 -92.15
N VAL A 622 -48.22 60.23 -90.84
CA VAL A 622 -48.57 59.25 -89.82
C VAL A 622 -49.75 59.77 -89.00
N GLY A 623 -50.67 58.88 -88.64
CA GLY A 623 -51.80 59.22 -87.80
C GLY A 623 -51.46 59.31 -86.31
N PRO A 624 -52.47 59.43 -85.43
CA PRO A 624 -52.26 59.45 -83.99
C PRO A 624 -51.66 58.12 -83.49
N ASP A 625 -51.10 58.19 -82.29
CA ASP A 625 -50.64 57.00 -81.57
C ASP A 625 -51.85 56.16 -81.14
N MET A 626 -51.93 54.91 -81.59
CA MET A 626 -53.01 53.98 -81.23
C MET A 626 -52.66 53.13 -79.99
N GLY A 627 -51.52 53.38 -79.34
CA GLY A 627 -51.08 52.60 -78.17
C GLY A 627 -50.44 51.26 -78.53
N GLU A 628 -50.12 50.46 -77.51
CA GLU A 628 -49.59 49.11 -77.69
C GLU A 628 -50.74 48.16 -78.07
N MET A 629 -50.64 47.49 -79.22
CA MET A 629 -51.59 46.46 -79.68
C MET A 629 -50.81 45.19 -79.98
N GLU A 630 -51.30 44.04 -79.50
CA GLU A 630 -50.67 42.73 -79.67
C GLU A 630 -50.85 42.14 -81.08
N SER A 631 -51.86 42.62 -81.82
CA SER A 631 -52.00 42.43 -83.26
C SER A 631 -52.86 43.53 -83.87
N PHE A 632 -52.65 43.85 -85.15
CA PHE A 632 -53.47 44.83 -85.85
C PHE A 632 -53.43 44.62 -87.36
N THR A 633 -54.44 45.14 -88.06
CA THR A 633 -54.47 45.22 -89.52
C THR A 633 -54.67 46.67 -89.94
N VAL A 634 -53.79 47.16 -90.81
CA VAL A 634 -53.95 48.43 -91.52
C VAL A 634 -54.44 48.13 -92.92
N THR A 635 -55.60 48.65 -93.30
CA THR A 635 -56.12 48.60 -94.67
C THR A 635 -56.23 49.98 -95.28
N ALA A 636 -55.94 50.10 -96.57
CA ALA A 636 -56.17 51.31 -97.34
C ALA A 636 -56.52 50.97 -98.79
N GLU A 637 -57.34 51.79 -99.42
CA GLU A 637 -57.45 51.86 -100.88
C GLU A 637 -56.36 52.78 -101.40
N VAL A 638 -55.60 52.35 -102.40
CA VAL A 638 -54.55 53.18 -103.00
C VAL A 638 -54.65 53.29 -104.52
N TYR A 639 -54.47 54.51 -105.01
CA TYR A 639 -54.34 54.85 -106.41
C TYR A 639 -52.98 55.49 -106.64
N ALA A 640 -52.12 54.81 -107.41
CA ALA A 640 -50.89 55.40 -107.92
C ALA A 640 -51.15 55.98 -109.32
N ASN A 641 -50.73 57.21 -109.58
CA ASN A 641 -50.89 57.93 -110.86
C ASN A 641 -49.56 58.49 -111.37
N GLY A 642 -48.44 57.85 -111.00
CA GLY A 642 -47.12 58.34 -111.37
C GLY A 642 -46.93 58.38 -112.88
N THR A 643 -46.49 59.52 -113.41
CA THR A 643 -45.98 59.60 -114.79
C THR A 643 -44.50 59.31 -114.76
N ALA A 644 -44.06 58.22 -115.40
CA ALA A 644 -42.64 57.87 -115.50
C ALA A 644 -41.82 59.02 -116.09
N THR A 645 -41.16 59.81 -115.24
CA THR A 645 -40.16 60.79 -115.62
C THR A 645 -38.79 60.13 -115.53
N THR A 646 -37.93 60.37 -116.51
CA THR A 646 -36.67 59.63 -116.63
C THR A 646 -35.73 59.96 -115.46
N GLY A 647 -35.51 59.02 -114.54
CA GLY A 647 -34.57 59.16 -113.43
C GLY A 647 -35.16 59.48 -112.05
N ALA A 648 -36.49 59.49 -111.89
CA ALA A 648 -37.16 59.48 -110.58
C ALA A 648 -37.58 58.05 -110.20
N ILE A 649 -37.75 57.76 -108.90
CA ILE A 649 -38.30 56.48 -108.42
C ILE A 649 -39.71 56.79 -107.90
N ASN A 650 -40.76 56.40 -108.62
CA ASN A 650 -42.13 56.63 -108.17
C ASN A 650 -42.62 55.46 -107.32
N GLY A 651 -43.02 55.73 -106.08
CA GLY A 651 -43.43 54.72 -105.14
C GLY A 651 -44.40 55.23 -104.08
N CYS A 652 -45.37 54.38 -103.74
CA CYS A 652 -46.33 54.60 -102.66
C CYS A 652 -46.12 53.51 -101.60
N GLY A 653 -46.61 53.75 -100.39
CA GLY A 653 -46.28 52.89 -99.25
C GLY A 653 -47.23 53.03 -98.07
N LEU A 654 -47.22 52.02 -97.20
CA LEU A 654 -47.81 52.06 -95.86
C LEU A 654 -46.70 51.95 -94.82
N ALA A 655 -46.67 52.93 -93.91
CA ALA A 655 -45.78 52.93 -92.76
C ALA A 655 -46.52 52.39 -91.52
N PHE A 656 -45.81 51.65 -90.68
CA PHE A 656 -46.33 51.10 -89.42
C PHE A 656 -45.16 50.91 -88.45
N GLY A 657 -45.43 50.67 -87.16
CA GLY A 657 -44.38 50.61 -86.15
C GLY A 657 -43.53 51.90 -86.11
N TYR A 658 -44.14 53.06 -86.42
CA TYR A 658 -43.45 54.32 -86.60
C TYR A 658 -43.20 54.99 -85.24
N VAL A 659 -41.95 55.28 -84.95
CA VAL A 659 -41.55 55.99 -83.72
C VAL A 659 -41.13 57.41 -84.07
N ASP A 660 -40.26 57.54 -85.06
CA ASP A 660 -39.69 58.78 -85.57
C ASP A 660 -39.14 58.57 -87.00
N SER A 661 -38.57 59.62 -87.60
CA SER A 661 -38.02 59.57 -88.96
C SER A 661 -36.83 58.62 -89.16
N SER A 662 -36.29 58.05 -88.08
CA SER A 662 -35.16 57.14 -88.08
C SER A 662 -35.56 55.70 -87.72
N ASN A 663 -36.74 55.48 -87.14
CA ASN A 663 -37.19 54.19 -86.63
C ASN A 663 -38.64 53.90 -87.08
N TYR A 664 -38.80 53.11 -88.13
CA TYR A 664 -40.10 52.77 -88.71
C TYR A 664 -40.07 51.49 -89.55
N TRP A 665 -41.25 50.93 -89.81
CA TRP A 665 -41.46 49.91 -90.84
C TRP A 665 -42.19 50.52 -92.02
N LEU A 666 -41.91 50.00 -93.21
CA LEU A 666 -42.50 50.52 -94.45
C LEU A 666 -42.71 49.37 -95.44
N VAL A 667 -43.96 49.16 -95.84
CA VAL A 667 -44.27 48.46 -97.10
C VAL A 667 -44.20 49.50 -98.21
N ARG A 668 -43.36 49.26 -99.19
CA ARG A 668 -43.22 50.10 -100.38
C ARG A 668 -43.61 49.29 -101.61
N TRP A 669 -44.37 49.90 -102.52
CA TRP A 669 -44.52 49.37 -103.87
C TRP A 669 -44.11 50.42 -104.91
N LEU A 670 -43.41 49.95 -105.94
CA LEU A 670 -42.89 50.78 -107.03
C LEU A 670 -43.71 50.56 -108.31
N ASP A 671 -43.89 51.62 -109.09
CA ASP A 671 -44.61 51.52 -110.37
C ASP A 671 -43.90 50.54 -111.34
N PRO A 672 -44.61 49.53 -111.89
CA PRO A 672 -44.06 48.62 -112.89
C PRO A 672 -43.50 49.27 -114.15
N ASN A 673 -43.90 50.49 -114.47
CA ASN A 673 -43.47 51.23 -115.66
C ASN A 673 -42.28 52.17 -115.41
N ASP A 674 -41.72 52.19 -114.19
CA ASP A 674 -40.65 53.11 -113.84
C ASP A 674 -39.26 52.65 -114.32
N PHE A 675 -38.44 53.60 -114.79
CA PHE A 675 -37.20 53.36 -115.53
C PHE A 675 -36.02 54.08 -114.87
N TYR A 676 -35.34 53.39 -113.94
CA TYR A 676 -34.19 53.93 -113.21
C TYR A 676 -32.86 53.28 -113.64
N GLY A 677 -31.88 54.09 -114.06
CA GLY A 677 -30.49 53.66 -114.21
C GLY A 677 -30.20 52.57 -115.26
N GLY A 678 -31.07 52.35 -116.24
CA GLY A 678 -30.87 51.32 -117.29
C GLY A 678 -31.30 49.91 -116.88
N TYR A 679 -31.92 49.74 -115.71
CA TYR A 679 -32.54 48.51 -115.25
C TYR A 679 -34.05 48.76 -115.10
N THR A 680 -34.87 47.99 -115.81
CA THR A 680 -36.32 47.99 -115.58
C THR A 680 -36.56 47.37 -114.21
N ASN A 681 -36.81 48.20 -113.19
CA ASN A 681 -36.97 47.76 -111.81
C ASN A 681 -38.24 46.93 -111.61
N GLY A 682 -39.15 46.94 -112.60
CA GLY A 682 -40.30 46.07 -112.74
C GLY A 682 -41.03 45.83 -111.43
N GLY A 683 -41.96 46.71 -111.12
CA GLY A 683 -43.06 46.51 -110.17
C GLY A 683 -42.73 45.57 -109.03
N ARG A 684 -42.12 46.08 -107.99
CA ARG A 684 -41.74 45.29 -106.82
C ARG A 684 -42.38 45.85 -105.57
N ILE A 685 -42.73 44.95 -104.67
CA ILE A 685 -43.23 45.24 -103.34
C ILE A 685 -42.10 44.88 -102.37
N ASP A 686 -41.72 45.82 -101.53
CA ASP A 686 -40.62 45.67 -100.58
C ASP A 686 -41.12 45.96 -99.18
N LEU A 687 -40.75 45.09 -98.23
CA LEU A 687 -40.87 45.37 -96.81
C LEU A 687 -39.53 45.90 -96.29
N TYR A 688 -39.54 47.06 -95.64
CA TYR A 688 -38.37 47.70 -95.05
C TYR A 688 -38.51 47.81 -93.54
N ARG A 689 -37.37 47.64 -92.84
CA ARG A 689 -37.18 48.08 -91.46
C ARG A 689 -36.05 49.09 -91.41
N CYS A 690 -36.38 50.27 -90.89
CA CYS A 690 -35.42 51.34 -90.64
C CYS A 690 -35.18 51.44 -89.14
N VAL A 691 -33.91 51.41 -88.74
CA VAL A 691 -33.48 51.59 -87.35
C VAL A 691 -32.34 52.60 -87.33
N SER A 692 -32.48 53.64 -86.52
CA SER A 692 -31.51 54.76 -86.43
C SER A 692 -31.13 55.37 -87.79
N GLY A 693 -32.09 55.43 -88.71
CA GLY A 693 -31.96 56.04 -90.05
C GLY A 693 -31.37 55.11 -91.12
N ALA A 694 -30.95 53.90 -90.76
CA ALA A 694 -30.48 52.90 -91.72
C ALA A 694 -31.63 51.94 -92.08
N CYS A 695 -32.03 51.94 -93.36
CA CYS A 695 -33.12 51.11 -93.87
C CYS A 695 -32.61 49.84 -94.58
N ALA A 696 -33.07 48.68 -94.12
CA ALA A 696 -32.80 47.38 -94.74
C ALA A 696 -34.08 46.82 -95.40
N SER A 697 -33.94 46.33 -96.64
CA SER A 697 -35.01 45.56 -97.30
C SER A 697 -35.05 44.18 -96.67
N LEU A 698 -36.18 43.82 -96.06
CA LEU A 698 -36.36 42.55 -95.35
C LEU A 698 -36.96 41.47 -96.24
N ALA A 699 -37.94 41.84 -97.06
CA ALA A 699 -38.55 40.97 -98.06
C ALA A 699 -38.85 41.77 -99.34
N THR A 700 -38.79 41.09 -100.49
CA THR A 700 -39.11 41.67 -101.79
C THR A 700 -39.91 40.65 -102.59
N ASP A 701 -41.06 41.07 -103.11
CA ASP A 701 -41.81 40.34 -104.13
C ASP A 701 -41.71 41.09 -105.46
N ASP A 702 -41.13 40.42 -106.46
CA ASP A 702 -41.08 40.87 -107.85
C ASP A 702 -41.91 39.98 -108.79
N GLY A 703 -42.60 38.97 -108.24
CA GLY A 703 -43.44 38.02 -108.96
C GLY A 703 -44.87 38.51 -109.17
N SER A 704 -45.41 39.28 -108.21
CA SER A 704 -46.80 39.76 -108.26
C SER A 704 -46.98 41.11 -108.98
N ARG A 705 -46.05 41.44 -109.89
CA ARG A 705 -46.06 42.64 -110.76
C ARG A 705 -47.41 42.96 -111.41
N SER A 706 -48.20 41.95 -111.75
CA SER A 706 -49.51 42.13 -112.38
C SER A 706 -50.59 42.68 -111.45
N LEU A 707 -50.41 42.57 -110.14
CA LEU A 707 -51.34 43.10 -109.13
C LEU A 707 -51.16 44.61 -108.93
N LEU A 708 -49.98 45.16 -109.27
CA LEU A 708 -49.68 46.59 -109.20
C LEU A 708 -50.33 47.32 -110.40
N ARG A 709 -51.58 47.76 -110.22
CA ARG A 709 -52.36 48.46 -111.26
C ARG A 709 -52.18 49.98 -111.15
N ASN A 710 -51.26 50.55 -111.95
CA ASN A 710 -51.19 52.01 -112.10
C ASN A 710 -52.53 52.54 -112.65
N LYS A 711 -53.00 53.67 -112.11
CA LYS A 711 -54.26 54.35 -112.44
C LYS A 711 -55.54 53.57 -112.10
N THR A 712 -55.47 52.63 -111.16
CA THR A 712 -56.65 51.93 -110.61
C THR A 712 -56.55 51.89 -109.10
N TRP A 713 -57.69 52.06 -108.41
CA TRP A 713 -57.75 51.82 -106.97
C TRP A 713 -57.51 50.34 -106.69
N THR A 714 -56.71 50.08 -105.66
CA THR A 714 -56.28 48.74 -105.27
C THR A 714 -56.29 48.67 -103.75
N ASP A 715 -56.88 47.61 -103.19
CA ASP A 715 -56.90 47.41 -101.74
C ASP A 715 -55.54 46.90 -101.29
N ILE A 716 -54.98 47.51 -100.26
CA ILE A 716 -53.77 47.02 -99.60
C ILE A 716 -54.07 46.77 -98.13
N SER A 717 -53.61 45.63 -97.61
CA SER A 717 -53.62 45.35 -96.18
C SER A 717 -52.23 44.98 -95.68
N VAL A 718 -51.89 45.45 -94.48
CA VAL A 718 -50.74 45.00 -93.70
C VAL A 718 -51.26 44.50 -92.36
N THR A 719 -51.10 43.20 -92.13
CA THR A 719 -51.51 42.53 -90.89
C THR A 719 -50.25 42.19 -90.10
N VAL A 720 -50.25 42.56 -88.83
CA VAL A 720 -49.17 42.26 -87.87
C VAL A 720 -49.75 41.44 -86.73
N VAL A 721 -49.21 40.24 -86.53
CA VAL A 721 -49.57 39.33 -85.42
C VAL A 721 -48.27 38.80 -84.83
N GLY A 722 -47.95 39.17 -83.60
CA GLY A 722 -46.63 38.84 -83.03
C GLY A 722 -45.47 39.41 -83.88
N PRO A 723 -44.45 38.60 -84.24
CA PRO A 723 -43.39 39.00 -85.15
C PRO A 723 -43.80 38.97 -86.64
N ASP A 724 -44.94 38.40 -86.99
CA ASP A 724 -45.31 38.12 -88.37
C ASP A 724 -45.93 39.34 -89.05
N VAL A 725 -45.46 39.62 -90.26
CA VAL A 725 -45.96 40.69 -91.12
C VAL A 725 -46.45 40.09 -92.44
N THR A 726 -47.75 40.16 -92.65
CA THR A 726 -48.39 39.70 -93.89
C THR A 726 -48.92 40.90 -94.67
N VAL A 727 -48.62 40.96 -95.97
CA VAL A 727 -49.07 42.02 -96.88
C VAL A 727 -49.93 41.41 -97.96
N THR A 728 -51.12 41.98 -98.16
CA THR A 728 -52.02 41.58 -99.26
C THR A 728 -52.33 42.75 -100.18
N PHE A 729 -52.56 42.44 -101.45
CA PHE A 729 -53.08 43.35 -102.48
C PHE A 729 -54.34 42.73 -103.09
N ASP A 730 -55.47 43.44 -103.06
CA ASP A 730 -56.81 42.93 -103.38
C ASP A 730 -57.13 41.59 -102.68
N GLY A 731 -56.65 41.42 -101.45
CA GLY A 731 -56.81 40.19 -100.67
C GLY A 731 -55.92 39.03 -101.10
N VAL A 732 -55.03 39.21 -102.08
CA VAL A 732 -53.99 38.23 -102.43
C VAL A 732 -52.73 38.53 -101.64
N GLU A 733 -52.28 37.56 -100.84
CA GLU A 733 -51.01 37.64 -100.11
C GLU A 733 -49.83 37.75 -101.10
N VAL A 734 -49.04 38.81 -100.94
CA VAL A 734 -47.86 39.08 -101.78
C VAL A 734 -46.55 38.98 -100.99
N LEU A 735 -46.62 39.16 -99.67
CA LEU A 735 -45.51 38.97 -98.75
C LEU A 735 -46.04 38.36 -97.45
N ASP A 736 -45.32 37.38 -96.94
CA ASP A 736 -45.47 36.86 -95.59
C ASP A 736 -44.07 36.74 -94.99
N TYR A 737 -43.82 37.47 -93.91
CA TYR A 737 -42.49 37.63 -93.34
C TYR A 737 -42.54 37.56 -91.82
N GLU A 738 -41.93 36.51 -91.28
CA GLU A 738 -41.65 36.37 -89.85
C GLU A 738 -40.44 37.24 -89.49
N ALA A 739 -40.68 38.35 -88.77
CA ALA A 739 -39.62 39.24 -88.38
C ALA A 739 -38.80 38.71 -87.19
N SER A 740 -37.47 38.80 -87.27
CA SER A 740 -36.60 38.48 -86.13
C SER A 740 -36.76 39.42 -84.93
N THR A 741 -37.47 40.54 -85.11
CA THR A 741 -37.84 41.51 -84.07
C THR A 741 -39.24 42.00 -84.37
N SER A 742 -40.15 41.89 -83.41
CA SER A 742 -41.56 42.23 -83.63
C SER A 742 -41.75 43.74 -83.92
N PRO A 743 -42.66 44.10 -84.86
CA PRO A 743 -43.11 45.49 -85.03
C PRO A 743 -43.97 46.00 -83.86
N ILE A 744 -44.33 45.11 -82.93
CA ILE A 744 -45.25 45.37 -81.82
C ILE A 744 -44.58 46.23 -80.74
N GLY A 745 -45.38 47.13 -80.18
CA GLY A 745 -45.00 48.03 -79.09
C GLY A 745 -45.21 49.51 -79.40
N LEU A 746 -45.47 49.92 -80.65
CA LEU A 746 -45.82 51.31 -81.00
C LEU A 746 -46.64 51.36 -82.29
N ASN A 747 -47.93 51.73 -82.22
CA ASN A 747 -48.83 51.67 -83.39
C ASN A 747 -49.20 53.05 -83.93
N LYS A 748 -48.28 53.62 -84.72
CA LYS A 748 -48.53 54.80 -85.56
C LYS A 748 -48.56 54.40 -87.03
N PRO A 749 -49.73 54.00 -87.56
CA PRO A 749 -49.86 53.68 -88.97
C PRO A 749 -49.89 54.96 -89.80
N GLY A 750 -49.39 54.87 -91.03
CA GLY A 750 -49.28 56.00 -91.92
C GLY A 750 -49.17 55.65 -93.38
N VAL A 751 -49.23 56.67 -94.22
CA VAL A 751 -49.09 56.57 -95.67
C VAL A 751 -47.80 57.25 -96.12
N TRP A 752 -47.18 56.71 -97.16
CA TRP A 752 -45.87 57.09 -97.63
C TRP A 752 -45.86 57.37 -99.14
N SER A 753 -45.11 58.40 -99.53
CA SER A 753 -44.91 58.79 -100.93
C SER A 753 -43.46 59.21 -101.18
N TYR A 754 -42.93 58.88 -102.36
CA TYR A 754 -41.60 59.26 -102.80
C TYR A 754 -41.68 60.22 -103.99
N ASP A 755 -41.42 61.51 -103.78
CA ASP A 755 -41.50 62.60 -104.78
C ASP A 755 -42.95 62.96 -105.23
N ALA A 756 -43.13 64.22 -105.67
CA ALA A 756 -44.41 64.79 -106.11
C ALA A 756 -45.03 64.03 -107.27
N ASP A 757 -44.19 63.51 -108.16
CA ASP A 757 -44.63 62.86 -109.39
C ASP A 757 -45.08 61.42 -109.14
N SER A 758 -45.00 60.90 -107.90
CA SER A 758 -45.50 59.56 -107.56
C SER A 758 -47.02 59.42 -107.69
N GLY A 759 -47.76 60.53 -107.53
CA GLY A 759 -49.21 60.55 -107.69
C GLY A 759 -49.93 59.52 -106.82
N CYS A 760 -49.53 59.39 -105.55
CA CYS A 760 -50.15 58.49 -104.58
C CYS A 760 -51.38 59.14 -103.95
N TYR A 761 -52.52 58.49 -104.08
CA TYR A 761 -53.78 58.88 -103.44
C TYR A 761 -54.26 57.71 -102.59
N PHE A 762 -54.65 57.99 -101.36
CA PHE A 762 -55.07 57.01 -100.36
C PHE A 762 -56.48 57.34 -99.90
N ASP A 763 -57.33 56.32 -99.78
CA ASP A 763 -58.72 56.43 -99.34
C ASP A 763 -59.02 55.22 -98.43
N ASN A 764 -60.10 55.29 -97.66
CA ASN A 764 -60.59 54.21 -96.79
C ASN A 764 -59.49 53.63 -95.89
N PHE A 765 -58.73 54.51 -95.23
CA PHE A 765 -57.63 54.12 -94.34
C PHE A 765 -58.19 53.72 -92.98
N VAL A 766 -58.10 52.43 -92.67
CA VAL A 766 -58.69 51.82 -91.47
C VAL A 766 -57.65 51.01 -90.72
N VAL A 767 -57.69 51.11 -89.40
CA VAL A 767 -56.87 50.30 -88.50
C VAL A 767 -57.83 49.49 -87.62
N THR A 768 -57.71 48.17 -87.66
CA THR A 768 -58.48 47.26 -86.81
C THR A 768 -57.58 46.45 -85.90
N SER A 769 -57.90 46.37 -84.61
CA SER A 769 -57.31 45.42 -83.66
C SER A 769 -58.39 44.46 -83.17
N PRO A 770 -58.07 43.15 -83.03
CA PRO A 770 -58.90 42.20 -82.29
C PRO A 770 -59.14 42.65 -80.86
#